data_AF-F4PI75-F1
#
_entry.id   AF-F4PI75-F1
#
_cell.length_a   1.000
_cell.length_b   1.000
_cell.length_c   1.000
_cell.angle_alpha   90.00
_cell.angle_beta   90.00
_cell.angle_gamma   90.00
#
_symmetry.space_group_name_H-M   'P 1'
#
loop_
_entity.id
_entity.type
_entity.pdbx_description
1 polymer ?
#
loop_
_entity_poly.entity_id
_entity_poly.type
_entity_poly.pdbx_seq_one_letter_code
_entity_poly.pdbx_strand_id
1 'polypeptide(L)'
;MKLILILLFFQYGDDNSGCGRSKSLPCQSIKYTIEIEAANSFGAVINLLPGDYFETNYTTIANANYTIVGVDGPDYTMLHSNLGLFYVNNSNFILIGVSIVNTTTNLVGEFVKGNTINADALEADISFNNPQALIVTISQNAADYIIYSKQSLVWMRRSIIMSNNAYFLTFCLRTIFFFEYGIVTYNTADYALFFDTSILKIARSRFRLNASLFGNIIANNRTLFNISESIFRENVSSYNGGVFSIQGDNQSKFDKNYAPASAAFSISSKGIVVSLCEFIGQTKATTQVTMYGVAVTLFADCSFKGMIGTLFQMDQVSILYIVHSKVSMHEGKMLTSYGRGEAIITNTEVSSNNYSDDLIVIFNRARVYLLLCSFINNTVSSFVTSKYGAKVVWIASYANNNTLNNHMFVGFYQFEMTFDNAWLGNNIGLNKGVFIQSDQTGSISMTNSHFINNTAQYGTVLYLRTPTKHNLTFLSEMYNNTYYSRCVAPLLCTHCPENPRNFCYFGFFENNTIIGNSVSKAGAIVYYEKNDVLMRFICRSCYERNNTADHGQLYNTYFDSFEVIVPRTMGTPEQIQAIFLALDAFGNRLQGRTDVSFFISSCPNVTLTGIRNVGLSMVGMAVMYNIKVSAPPGTVCNFTFTAVSLLLPTPQVINVSMVVRNCTGDATPYIVEDTYYCLTLHGISNILKIIMSTIAIVITLFLMFCIAYTFYKREHPIIHYSNQYFMYTVLFGCLLSSVSIFPTLFVGTFVTAFAIIPTGIIAFISIFIHNLKPRYVYDLNNSKVAYTCGNSDNIYLILIYIYLVAICLVGSVMAIKFRKYKTRQGTFHEPNVIGIMLYNGLILLIIIIPLRFSFPQNPNASTIIVGSVIFVFALSTSILNDAIVVNLKKTIEEQENELQRNKDILKFYSIYGDENDHLDFANQDIFSPNSPTTAVVDPNHFSPTSSSISSSSNLSSSNSHIGQFSDNILFSDVHGIPDPQQQQHEQGNQLIESDDSTSSSEDLEFALNQHLFQQNLQQNPQHQQQPNNQEEDAFVTNLRNRFKERRDKRLSKSESSSPIRHRPSPNNKKS
;
A
#
# COMPACT_ATOMS: atom_id res chain seq x y z
N MET A 1 -91.26 -10.00 -31.48
CA MET A 1 -89.98 -9.64 -32.13
C MET A 1 -90.27 -8.90 -33.42
N LYS A 2 -89.62 -7.75 -33.66
CA LYS A 2 -89.45 -7.18 -35.01
C LYS A 2 -87.95 -7.24 -35.31
N LEU A 3 -87.55 -8.10 -36.25
CA LEU A 3 -86.18 -8.10 -36.77
C LEU A 3 -86.06 -6.93 -37.74
N ILE A 4 -85.48 -5.82 -37.28
CA ILE A 4 -85.17 -4.68 -38.15
C ILE A 4 -83.87 -5.01 -38.90
N LEU A 5 -84.01 -5.76 -39.99
CA LEU A 5 -82.94 -6.04 -40.93
C LEU A 5 -82.76 -4.81 -41.83
N ILE A 6 -81.90 -3.88 -41.42
CA ILE A 6 -81.52 -2.73 -42.25
C ILE A 6 -80.58 -3.22 -43.36
N LEU A 7 -81.19 -3.55 -44.51
CA LEU A 7 -80.50 -3.59 -45.80
C LEU A 7 -80.37 -2.15 -46.30
N LEU A 8 -79.18 -1.55 -46.15
CA LEU A 8 -78.86 -0.27 -46.78
C LEU A 8 -78.86 -0.42 -48.30
N PHE A 9 -79.48 0.55 -48.99
CA PHE A 9 -79.45 0.66 -50.45
C PHE A 9 -78.67 1.92 -50.84
N PHE A 10 -77.85 1.80 -51.88
CA PHE A 10 -76.79 2.76 -52.23
C PHE A 10 -77.27 3.97 -53.02
N GLN A 11 -76.55 5.08 -52.86
CA GLN A 11 -76.26 6.00 -53.97
C GLN A 11 -74.80 6.48 -53.94
N TYR A 12 -74.14 6.40 -55.10
CA TYR A 12 -72.89 7.09 -55.48
C TYR A 12 -71.68 7.06 -54.52
N GLY A 13 -70.91 5.97 -54.59
CA GLY A 13 -69.53 5.90 -54.11
C GLY A 13 -68.88 4.53 -54.31
N ASP A 14 -68.59 4.15 -55.56
CA ASP A 14 -68.00 2.87 -56.05
C ASP A 14 -68.67 1.54 -55.63
N ASP A 15 -69.57 1.56 -54.66
CA ASP A 15 -70.42 0.42 -54.29
C ASP A 15 -71.49 0.13 -55.35
N ASN A 16 -71.32 -0.99 -56.06
CA ASN A 16 -72.34 -1.46 -57.01
C ASN A 16 -73.51 -2.13 -56.27
N SER A 17 -74.70 -2.13 -56.89
CA SER A 17 -75.94 -2.63 -56.28
C SER A 17 -75.98 -4.15 -55.98
N GLY A 18 -74.90 -4.87 -56.32
CA GLY A 18 -74.63 -6.27 -55.98
C GLY A 18 -73.68 -6.47 -54.80
N CYS A 19 -73.06 -5.43 -54.23
CA CYS A 19 -72.25 -5.57 -53.02
C CYS A 19 -73.12 -5.95 -51.81
N GLY A 20 -72.52 -6.57 -50.81
CA GLY A 20 -73.19 -7.15 -49.65
C GLY A 20 -74.00 -8.43 -49.93
N ARG A 21 -74.17 -8.83 -51.20
CA ARG A 21 -74.96 -10.03 -51.57
C ARG A 21 -74.20 -11.36 -51.47
N SER A 22 -72.87 -11.33 -51.39
CA SER A 22 -72.02 -12.51 -51.22
C SER A 22 -70.69 -12.17 -50.56
N LYS A 23 -70.04 -13.17 -49.97
CA LYS A 23 -68.68 -13.08 -49.38
C LYS A 23 -67.58 -12.67 -50.38
N SER A 24 -67.86 -12.68 -51.69
CA SER A 24 -66.94 -12.25 -52.74
C SER A 24 -67.17 -10.81 -53.23
N LEU A 25 -68.15 -10.09 -52.67
CA LEU A 25 -68.52 -8.72 -53.03
C LEU A 25 -68.90 -7.92 -51.78
N PRO A 26 -67.96 -7.59 -50.86
CA PRO A 26 -68.19 -6.58 -49.84
C PRO A 26 -68.48 -5.21 -50.44
N CYS A 27 -69.11 -4.36 -49.64
CA CYS A 27 -69.23 -2.94 -49.96
C CYS A 27 -68.02 -2.20 -49.38
N GLN A 28 -67.41 -1.35 -50.19
CA GLN A 28 -66.18 -0.63 -49.89
C GLN A 28 -66.43 0.68 -49.14
N SER A 29 -67.66 1.18 -48.99
CA SER A 29 -67.92 2.44 -48.30
C SER A 29 -68.77 2.30 -47.03
N ILE A 30 -68.29 2.86 -45.92
CA ILE A 30 -69.14 3.31 -44.80
C ILE A 30 -69.34 4.80 -45.02
N LYS A 31 -70.24 5.13 -45.94
CA LYS A 31 -70.46 6.52 -46.42
C LYS A 31 -71.92 6.95 -46.33
N TYR A 32 -72.56 6.69 -45.21
CA TYR A 32 -73.75 7.44 -44.81
C TYR A 32 -73.71 7.73 -43.32
N THR A 33 -73.90 9.01 -42.97
CA THR A 33 -73.94 9.50 -41.60
C THR A 33 -74.97 8.70 -40.82
N ILE A 34 -74.53 7.90 -39.84
CA ILE A 34 -75.44 7.24 -38.89
C ILE A 34 -75.86 8.26 -37.82
N GLU A 35 -76.43 9.39 -38.26
CA GLU A 35 -77.18 10.35 -37.43
C GLU A 35 -78.54 9.73 -37.03
N ILE A 36 -78.47 8.55 -36.41
CA ILE A 36 -79.61 7.94 -35.75
C ILE A 36 -79.70 8.57 -34.38
N GLU A 37 -80.35 9.73 -34.32
CA GLU A 37 -81.02 10.19 -33.10
C GLU A 37 -82.07 9.13 -32.72
N ALA A 38 -81.64 8.12 -31.97
CA ALA A 38 -82.48 7.03 -31.49
C ALA A 38 -83.43 7.57 -30.42
N ALA A 39 -84.52 8.20 -30.84
CA ALA A 39 -85.55 8.76 -29.97
C ALA A 39 -86.23 7.73 -29.03
N ASN A 40 -85.88 6.45 -29.12
CA ASN A 40 -86.19 5.40 -28.15
C ASN A 40 -85.03 4.39 -28.04
N SER A 41 -84.86 3.81 -26.84
CA SER A 41 -83.70 3.05 -26.37
C SER A 41 -83.53 1.62 -26.93
N PHE A 42 -83.67 1.44 -28.24
CA PHE A 42 -83.49 0.14 -28.89
C PHE A 42 -82.02 -0.13 -29.24
N GLY A 43 -81.57 -1.37 -29.01
CA GLY A 43 -80.25 -1.85 -29.43
C GLY A 43 -80.21 -2.22 -30.91
N ALA A 44 -79.24 -1.69 -31.64
CA ALA A 44 -79.00 -1.97 -33.06
C ALA A 44 -77.74 -2.82 -33.26
N VAL A 45 -77.85 -3.89 -34.06
CA VAL A 45 -76.73 -4.77 -34.41
C VAL A 45 -76.44 -4.65 -35.90
N ILE A 46 -75.22 -4.26 -36.24
CA ILE A 46 -74.70 -4.05 -37.59
C ILE A 46 -73.74 -5.20 -37.89
N ASN A 47 -74.19 -6.17 -38.70
CA ASN A 47 -73.35 -7.28 -39.14
C ASN A 47 -72.57 -6.86 -40.40
N LEU A 48 -71.25 -6.72 -40.27
CA LEU A 48 -70.33 -6.51 -41.38
C LEU A 48 -69.93 -7.86 -41.99
N LEU A 49 -69.85 -7.90 -43.30
CA LEU A 49 -69.41 -9.07 -44.07
C LEU A 49 -67.90 -9.00 -44.33
N PRO A 50 -67.26 -10.07 -44.82
CA PRO A 50 -65.85 -10.07 -45.16
C PRO A 50 -65.49 -9.02 -46.23
N GLY A 51 -64.67 -8.03 -45.88
CA GLY A 51 -64.18 -7.00 -46.78
C GLY A 51 -63.41 -5.85 -46.14
N ASP A 52 -62.86 -5.01 -47.00
CA ASP A 52 -62.28 -3.70 -46.68
C ASP A 52 -63.36 -2.61 -46.81
N TYR A 53 -63.62 -1.91 -45.71
CA TYR A 53 -64.61 -0.83 -45.60
C TYR A 53 -63.89 0.50 -45.38
N PHE A 54 -64.11 1.47 -46.26
CA PHE A 54 -63.53 2.81 -46.17
C PHE A 54 -64.59 3.82 -45.70
N GLU A 55 -64.37 4.39 -44.52
CA GLU A 55 -65.20 5.46 -43.94
C GLU A 55 -64.63 6.83 -44.32
N THR A 56 -65.47 7.72 -44.86
CA THR A 56 -65.02 9.01 -45.43
C THR A 56 -65.43 10.23 -44.60
N ASN A 57 -66.10 10.03 -43.47
CA ASN A 57 -66.52 11.01 -42.45
C ASN A 57 -66.75 10.21 -41.15
N TYR A 58 -66.48 10.78 -39.98
CA TYR A 58 -66.72 10.06 -38.72
C TYR A 58 -68.22 9.83 -38.45
N THR A 59 -68.58 8.63 -37.97
CA THR A 59 -69.93 8.25 -37.59
C THR A 59 -70.23 8.65 -36.13
N THR A 60 -71.23 9.50 -35.92
CA THR A 60 -71.66 9.96 -34.57
C THR A 60 -72.72 9.03 -33.98
N ILE A 61 -72.52 8.52 -32.75
CA ILE A 61 -73.38 7.55 -32.08
C ILE A 61 -73.86 8.12 -30.74
N ALA A 62 -75.00 8.81 -30.74
CA ALA A 62 -75.53 9.55 -29.59
C ALA A 62 -76.75 8.90 -28.92
N ASN A 63 -76.73 8.79 -27.58
CA ASN A 63 -77.83 8.33 -26.70
C ASN A 63 -78.43 6.95 -27.04
N ALA A 64 -77.63 6.01 -27.60
CA ALA A 64 -78.14 4.78 -28.23
C ALA A 64 -77.32 3.53 -27.88
N ASN A 65 -77.85 2.34 -28.15
CA ASN A 65 -77.14 1.07 -27.94
C ASN A 65 -76.77 0.44 -29.30
N TYR A 66 -75.48 0.20 -29.56
CA TYR A 66 -74.96 -0.29 -30.83
C TYR A 66 -74.00 -1.46 -30.68
N THR A 67 -73.98 -2.33 -31.69
CA THR A 67 -73.09 -3.49 -31.77
C THR A 67 -72.67 -3.69 -33.23
N ILE A 68 -71.38 -3.62 -33.54
CA ILE A 68 -70.85 -3.93 -34.87
C ILE A 68 -70.14 -5.28 -34.81
N VAL A 69 -70.51 -6.20 -35.70
CA VAL A 69 -70.02 -7.59 -35.73
C VAL A 69 -69.43 -7.92 -37.10
N GLY A 70 -68.12 -8.12 -37.19
CA GLY A 70 -67.49 -8.71 -38.37
C GLY A 70 -67.72 -10.21 -38.38
N VAL A 71 -68.59 -10.69 -39.27
CA VAL A 71 -69.21 -12.03 -39.18
C VAL A 71 -68.20 -13.19 -39.26
N ASP A 72 -67.10 -13.01 -40.02
CA ASP A 72 -66.03 -14.02 -40.13
C ASP A 72 -64.77 -13.68 -39.30
N GLY A 73 -64.81 -12.62 -38.48
CA GLY A 73 -63.69 -12.17 -37.64
C GLY A 73 -62.77 -11.12 -38.29
N PRO A 74 -61.77 -10.63 -37.51
CA PRO A 74 -61.05 -9.39 -37.82
C PRO A 74 -60.09 -9.54 -39.00
N ASP A 75 -59.53 -10.73 -39.23
CA ASP A 75 -58.64 -11.03 -40.36
C ASP A 75 -59.34 -10.86 -41.73
N TYR A 76 -60.68 -10.82 -41.73
CA TYR A 76 -61.52 -10.71 -42.92
C TYR A 76 -62.40 -9.46 -42.96
N THR A 77 -62.49 -8.68 -41.88
CA THR A 77 -63.38 -7.50 -41.79
C THR A 77 -62.56 -6.29 -41.34
N MET A 78 -62.15 -5.44 -42.28
CA MET A 78 -61.25 -4.31 -42.01
C MET A 78 -61.95 -2.97 -42.20
N LEU A 79 -61.82 -2.07 -41.22
CA LEU A 79 -62.26 -0.68 -41.29
C LEU A 79 -61.07 0.24 -41.49
N HIS A 80 -61.12 1.05 -42.55
CA HIS A 80 -60.16 2.09 -42.88
C HIS A 80 -60.85 3.45 -42.77
N SER A 81 -60.22 4.47 -42.19
CA SER A 81 -60.79 5.84 -42.16
C SER A 81 -59.74 6.92 -42.21
N ASN A 82 -59.92 7.90 -43.08
CA ASN A 82 -59.02 9.04 -43.19
C ASN A 82 -59.38 10.22 -42.28
N LEU A 83 -60.47 10.14 -41.50
CA LEU A 83 -60.98 11.24 -40.64
C LEU A 83 -61.49 10.76 -39.26
N GLY A 84 -61.07 9.57 -38.82
CA GLY A 84 -61.61 8.87 -37.65
C GLY A 84 -62.89 8.09 -37.95
N LEU A 85 -63.14 7.03 -37.17
CA LEU A 85 -64.27 6.11 -37.40
C LEU A 85 -65.53 6.56 -36.65
N PHE A 86 -65.47 6.68 -35.31
CA PHE A 86 -66.66 6.87 -34.49
C PHE A 86 -66.53 8.08 -33.53
N TYR A 87 -67.64 8.76 -33.26
CA TYR A 87 -67.81 9.73 -32.17
C TYR A 87 -69.00 9.31 -31.30
N VAL A 88 -68.74 8.67 -30.17
CA VAL A 88 -69.78 8.01 -29.36
C VAL A 88 -70.13 8.85 -28.11
N ASN A 89 -71.40 9.10 -27.78
CA ASN A 89 -71.82 10.02 -26.69
C ASN A 89 -73.13 9.55 -26.01
N ASN A 90 -73.18 9.51 -24.67
CA ASN A 90 -74.24 8.89 -23.84
C ASN A 90 -74.76 7.49 -24.30
N SER A 91 -73.92 6.67 -24.94
CA SER A 91 -74.33 5.44 -25.67
C SER A 91 -73.75 4.15 -25.08
N ASN A 92 -74.28 2.99 -25.47
CA ASN A 92 -73.57 1.70 -25.39
C ASN A 92 -72.99 1.34 -26.78
N PHE A 93 -71.73 0.93 -26.87
CA PHE A 93 -71.09 0.59 -28.15
C PHE A 93 -70.20 -0.64 -28.04
N ILE A 94 -70.49 -1.65 -28.85
CA ILE A 94 -69.87 -2.97 -28.84
C ILE A 94 -69.20 -3.21 -30.20
N LEU A 95 -67.95 -3.66 -30.22
CA LEU A 95 -67.22 -4.10 -31.41
C LEU A 95 -66.81 -5.57 -31.24
N ILE A 96 -67.12 -6.41 -32.23
CA ILE A 96 -66.85 -7.86 -32.21
C ILE A 96 -66.31 -8.27 -33.59
N GLY A 97 -65.13 -8.88 -33.64
CA GLY A 97 -64.64 -9.52 -34.88
C GLY A 97 -64.21 -8.56 -35.99
N VAL A 98 -63.70 -7.37 -35.66
CA VAL A 98 -63.37 -6.29 -36.62
C VAL A 98 -61.92 -5.84 -36.46
N SER A 99 -61.23 -5.60 -37.58
CA SER A 99 -59.93 -4.93 -37.62
C SER A 99 -60.07 -3.45 -38.02
N ILE A 100 -59.22 -2.58 -37.48
CA ILE A 100 -59.15 -1.14 -37.74
C ILE A 100 -57.74 -0.83 -38.24
N VAL A 101 -57.63 -0.35 -39.49
CA VAL A 101 -56.38 -0.33 -40.26
C VAL A 101 -56.17 1.02 -40.97
N ASN A 102 -54.92 1.46 -41.09
CA ASN A 102 -54.48 2.57 -41.95
C ASN A 102 -55.21 3.92 -41.74
N THR A 103 -55.66 4.27 -40.53
CA THR A 103 -56.21 5.62 -40.33
C THR A 103 -55.12 6.68 -40.44
N THR A 104 -55.16 7.52 -41.46
CA THR A 104 -54.06 8.44 -41.83
C THR A 104 -54.13 9.84 -41.22
N THR A 105 -55.25 10.21 -40.59
CA THR A 105 -55.37 11.47 -39.86
C THR A 105 -56.13 11.31 -38.54
N ASN A 106 -56.09 12.38 -37.76
CA ASN A 106 -56.61 12.50 -36.41
C ASN A 106 -58.02 11.90 -36.18
N LEU A 107 -58.08 10.99 -35.21
CA LEU A 107 -59.26 10.54 -34.49
C LEU A 107 -59.77 11.65 -33.52
N VAL A 108 -59.92 12.88 -34.02
CA VAL A 108 -60.38 14.04 -33.25
C VAL A 108 -61.90 14.19 -33.40
N GLY A 109 -62.61 13.74 -32.37
CA GLY A 109 -64.05 13.84 -32.23
C GLY A 109 -64.51 13.20 -30.92
N GLU A 110 -64.32 13.93 -29.79
CA GLU A 110 -64.60 13.55 -28.38
C GLU A 110 -65.03 12.08 -28.18
N PHE A 111 -64.12 11.12 -28.41
CA PHE A 111 -64.50 9.70 -28.31
C PHE A 111 -65.01 9.44 -26.88
N VAL A 112 -66.30 9.16 -26.73
CA VAL A 112 -66.87 8.61 -25.50
C VAL A 112 -67.01 9.59 -24.34
N LYS A 113 -68.14 10.32 -24.28
CA LYS A 113 -68.63 11.05 -23.10
C LYS A 113 -69.91 10.40 -22.54
N GLY A 114 -69.87 9.85 -21.33
CA GLY A 114 -71.05 9.28 -20.64
C GLY A 114 -71.49 7.87 -21.07
N ASN A 115 -70.60 7.06 -21.65
CA ASN A 115 -70.97 5.80 -22.33
C ASN A 115 -70.70 4.53 -21.51
N THR A 116 -71.11 3.40 -22.09
CA THR A 116 -70.44 2.09 -21.94
C THR A 116 -69.94 1.60 -23.30
N ILE A 117 -68.64 1.67 -23.59
CA ILE A 117 -68.06 0.81 -24.63
C ILE A 117 -67.84 -0.58 -24.02
N ASN A 118 -68.26 -1.63 -24.71
CA ASN A 118 -67.92 -3.00 -24.34
C ASN A 118 -67.60 -3.86 -25.57
N ALA A 119 -66.31 -3.96 -25.94
CA ALA A 119 -65.81 -4.95 -26.89
C ALA A 119 -65.66 -6.35 -26.25
N ASP A 120 -66.75 -6.83 -25.61
CA ASP A 120 -67.09 -8.23 -25.32
C ASP A 120 -68.49 -8.31 -24.64
N ALA A 121 -69.56 -8.40 -25.43
CA ALA A 121 -70.92 -8.46 -24.90
C ALA A 121 -71.85 -9.44 -25.65
N LEU A 122 -71.71 -10.74 -25.38
CA LEU A 122 -72.83 -11.68 -25.52
C LEU A 122 -72.69 -12.90 -24.59
N GLU A 123 -73.10 -12.74 -23.33
CA GLU A 123 -73.33 -13.88 -22.42
C GLU A 123 -74.79 -14.32 -22.54
N ALA A 124 -75.10 -14.95 -23.68
CA ALA A 124 -76.40 -15.55 -24.00
C ALA A 124 -76.20 -16.72 -24.98
N ASP A 125 -77.02 -17.77 -24.87
CA ASP A 125 -76.84 -19.04 -25.60
C ASP A 125 -77.04 -18.93 -27.13
N ILE A 126 -76.00 -18.48 -27.84
CA ILE A 126 -75.88 -18.56 -29.30
C ILE A 126 -74.55 -19.23 -29.66
N SER A 127 -74.62 -20.51 -30.01
CA SER A 127 -73.44 -21.34 -30.29
C SER A 127 -72.82 -21.03 -31.66
N PHE A 128 -72.00 -19.99 -31.74
CA PHE A 128 -71.08 -19.78 -32.85
C PHE A 128 -69.93 -20.80 -32.77
N ASN A 129 -69.89 -21.76 -33.70
CA ASN A 129 -68.91 -22.85 -33.74
C ASN A 129 -67.46 -22.41 -34.08
N ASN A 130 -67.13 -21.12 -34.04
CA ASN A 130 -65.78 -20.61 -34.27
C ASN A 130 -65.39 -19.53 -33.24
N PRO A 131 -64.48 -19.81 -32.29
CA PRO A 131 -64.10 -18.87 -31.23
C PRO A 131 -63.23 -17.69 -31.69
N GLN A 132 -62.90 -17.58 -32.99
CA GLN A 132 -62.11 -16.47 -33.55
C GLN A 132 -62.89 -15.16 -33.72
N ALA A 133 -64.23 -15.19 -33.69
CA ALA A 133 -65.07 -14.00 -33.91
C ALA A 133 -64.96 -12.93 -32.81
N LEU A 134 -64.28 -13.21 -31.69
CA LEU A 134 -64.29 -12.40 -30.47
C LEU A 134 -63.02 -11.55 -30.27
N ILE A 135 -62.46 -11.01 -31.36
CA ILE A 135 -61.22 -10.21 -31.34
C ILE A 135 -61.45 -8.90 -32.10
N VAL A 136 -61.02 -7.79 -31.51
CA VAL A 136 -60.90 -6.48 -32.17
C VAL A 136 -59.41 -6.19 -32.38
N THR A 137 -59.02 -5.88 -33.61
CA THR A 137 -57.64 -5.53 -33.97
C THR A 137 -57.55 -4.04 -34.32
N ILE A 138 -56.53 -3.34 -33.85
CA ILE A 138 -56.28 -1.92 -34.13
C ILE A 138 -54.81 -1.78 -34.54
N SER A 139 -54.53 -1.53 -35.82
CA SER A 139 -53.16 -1.54 -36.33
C SER A 139 -52.84 -0.59 -37.47
N GLN A 140 -51.56 -0.20 -37.60
CA GLN A 140 -51.04 0.64 -38.69
C GLN A 140 -51.67 2.05 -38.77
N ASN A 141 -52.21 2.55 -37.66
CA ASN A 141 -52.89 3.84 -37.57
C ASN A 141 -51.93 4.98 -37.17
N ALA A 142 -52.14 6.18 -37.71
CA ALA A 142 -51.37 7.39 -37.45
C ALA A 142 -52.30 8.58 -37.08
N ALA A 143 -52.38 8.94 -35.79
CA ALA A 143 -53.31 9.96 -35.29
C ALA A 143 -52.90 10.51 -33.90
N ASP A 144 -53.37 11.71 -33.54
CA ASP A 144 -53.16 12.28 -32.19
C ASP A 144 -53.73 11.39 -31.06
N TYR A 145 -54.80 10.63 -31.31
CA TYR A 145 -55.41 9.72 -30.34
C TYR A 145 -55.85 8.43 -31.04
N ILE A 146 -55.49 7.26 -30.54
CA ILE A 146 -56.05 5.98 -31.02
C ILE A 146 -57.31 5.58 -30.22
N ILE A 147 -57.34 5.91 -28.92
CA ILE A 147 -58.52 5.80 -28.07
C ILE A 147 -58.60 7.06 -27.20
N TYR A 148 -59.70 7.80 -27.26
CA TYR A 148 -60.04 8.84 -26.27
C TYR A 148 -61.22 8.32 -25.42
N SER A 149 -61.38 8.83 -24.18
CA SER A 149 -62.50 8.50 -23.31
C SER A 149 -62.69 9.51 -22.20
N LYS A 150 -63.95 9.76 -21.81
CA LYS A 150 -64.34 10.78 -20.85
C LYS A 150 -65.58 10.36 -20.06
N GLN A 151 -65.52 10.31 -18.74
CA GLN A 151 -66.67 10.04 -17.85
C GLN A 151 -67.48 8.77 -18.22
N SER A 152 -66.80 7.69 -18.62
CA SER A 152 -67.45 6.53 -19.26
C SER A 152 -66.92 5.20 -18.77
N LEU A 153 -67.59 4.10 -19.11
CA LEU A 153 -67.08 2.75 -19.02
C LEU A 153 -66.53 2.34 -20.40
N VAL A 154 -65.35 1.73 -20.44
CA VAL A 154 -64.74 1.12 -21.62
C VAL A 154 -64.25 -0.27 -21.22
N TRP A 155 -64.71 -1.31 -21.89
CA TRP A 155 -64.26 -2.67 -21.70
C TRP A 155 -63.74 -3.21 -23.04
N MET A 156 -62.49 -3.65 -23.04
CA MET A 156 -61.81 -4.29 -24.15
C MET A 156 -61.35 -5.67 -23.70
N ARG A 157 -61.72 -6.70 -24.43
CA ARG A 157 -61.33 -8.08 -24.13
C ARG A 157 -60.76 -8.75 -25.37
N ARG A 158 -59.70 -9.54 -25.18
CA ARG A 158 -58.95 -10.25 -26.25
C ARG A 158 -58.43 -9.36 -27.40
N SER A 159 -58.50 -8.04 -27.24
CA SER A 159 -58.22 -7.06 -28.31
C SER A 159 -56.72 -6.93 -28.58
N ILE A 160 -56.36 -6.68 -29.83
CA ILE A 160 -54.97 -6.56 -30.30
C ILE A 160 -54.73 -5.12 -30.78
N ILE A 161 -53.82 -4.39 -30.13
CA ILE A 161 -53.42 -3.02 -30.51
C ILE A 161 -51.97 -3.08 -30.96
N MET A 162 -51.68 -2.95 -32.26
CA MET A 162 -50.31 -3.16 -32.74
C MET A 162 -49.83 -2.28 -33.90
N SER A 163 -48.55 -1.91 -33.88
CA SER A 163 -47.90 -1.13 -34.95
C SER A 163 -48.60 0.21 -35.27
N ASN A 164 -49.20 0.87 -34.27
CA ASN A 164 -49.76 2.21 -34.40
C ASN A 164 -48.71 3.27 -34.01
N ASN A 165 -48.84 4.49 -34.55
CA ASN A 165 -47.98 5.65 -34.26
C ASN A 165 -48.84 6.86 -33.84
N ALA A 166 -48.79 7.30 -32.57
CA ALA A 166 -49.77 8.27 -32.06
C ALA A 166 -49.26 9.26 -31.02
N TYR A 167 -49.93 10.41 -30.83
CA TYR A 167 -49.62 11.27 -29.69
C TYR A 167 -50.12 10.62 -28.37
N PHE A 168 -51.32 10.04 -28.37
CA PHE A 168 -51.84 9.14 -27.34
C PHE A 168 -52.33 7.79 -27.92
N LEU A 169 -51.80 6.66 -27.45
CA LEU A 169 -52.38 5.35 -27.78
C LEU A 169 -53.71 5.12 -27.04
N THR A 170 -53.88 5.69 -25.84
CA THR A 170 -55.15 5.80 -25.12
C THR A 170 -55.11 7.02 -24.18
N PHE A 171 -56.19 7.78 -24.10
CA PHE A 171 -56.34 8.93 -23.21
C PHE A 171 -57.71 8.91 -22.53
N CYS A 172 -57.74 8.80 -21.19
CA CYS A 172 -58.96 8.55 -20.42
C CYS A 172 -59.12 9.53 -19.24
N LEU A 173 -60.22 10.29 -19.23
CA LEU A 173 -60.56 11.26 -18.19
C LEU A 173 -61.81 10.81 -17.42
N ARG A 174 -61.70 10.45 -16.14
CA ARG A 174 -62.84 9.93 -15.33
C ARG A 174 -63.50 8.67 -15.92
N THR A 175 -62.74 7.84 -16.62
CA THR A 175 -63.24 6.63 -17.29
C THR A 175 -62.90 5.37 -16.49
N ILE A 176 -63.80 4.40 -16.46
CA ILE A 176 -63.54 3.04 -15.99
C ILE A 176 -63.10 2.21 -17.20
N PHE A 177 -61.83 1.80 -17.25
CA PHE A 177 -61.22 1.10 -18.39
C PHE A 177 -60.81 -0.32 -18.00
N PHE A 178 -61.37 -1.33 -18.66
CA PHE A 178 -61.05 -2.74 -18.49
C PHE A 178 -60.31 -3.26 -19.73
N PHE A 179 -59.12 -3.85 -19.57
CA PHE A 179 -58.31 -4.42 -20.67
C PHE A 179 -57.87 -5.85 -20.37
N GLU A 180 -58.70 -6.82 -20.76
CA GLU A 180 -58.53 -8.22 -20.35
C GLU A 180 -58.11 -9.14 -21.51
N TYR A 181 -57.13 -10.01 -21.29
CA TYR A 181 -56.59 -10.95 -22.29
C TYR A 181 -56.04 -10.29 -23.58
N GLY A 182 -55.83 -8.97 -23.59
CA GLY A 182 -55.44 -8.22 -24.77
C GLY A 182 -53.94 -8.24 -25.06
N ILE A 183 -53.55 -7.84 -26.27
CA ILE A 183 -52.15 -7.75 -26.72
C ILE A 183 -51.89 -6.32 -27.22
N VAL A 184 -50.89 -5.65 -26.68
CA VAL A 184 -50.44 -4.32 -27.12
C VAL A 184 -48.98 -4.44 -27.56
N THR A 185 -48.67 -4.34 -28.85
CA THR A 185 -47.32 -4.64 -29.35
C THR A 185 -46.82 -3.78 -30.52
N TYR A 186 -45.53 -3.43 -30.53
CA TYR A 186 -44.90 -2.62 -31.59
C TYR A 186 -45.48 -1.20 -31.80
N ASN A 187 -46.23 -0.65 -30.85
CA ASN A 187 -46.76 0.71 -30.99
C ASN A 187 -45.68 1.76 -30.64
N THR A 188 -45.63 2.86 -31.38
CA THR A 188 -44.87 4.07 -31.05
C THR A 188 -45.84 5.16 -30.60
N ALA A 189 -45.53 5.89 -29.55
CA ALA A 189 -46.33 7.03 -29.15
C ALA A 189 -45.54 8.12 -28.39
N ASP A 190 -46.10 9.31 -28.28
CA ASP A 190 -45.61 10.27 -27.29
C ASP A 190 -46.01 9.80 -25.89
N TYR A 191 -47.29 9.49 -25.68
CA TYR A 191 -47.83 8.83 -24.50
C TYR A 191 -48.53 7.56 -24.96
N ALA A 192 -48.25 6.38 -24.38
CA ALA A 192 -49.06 5.21 -24.76
C ALA A 192 -50.42 5.27 -24.04
N LEU A 193 -50.57 4.77 -22.81
CA LEU A 193 -51.86 4.79 -22.12
C LEU A 193 -51.92 5.83 -20.98
N PHE A 194 -52.67 6.92 -21.14
CA PHE A 194 -52.81 8.02 -20.18
C PHE A 194 -54.19 8.02 -19.48
N PHE A 195 -54.20 8.16 -18.15
CA PHE A 195 -55.42 8.08 -17.32
C PHE A 195 -55.44 9.12 -16.19
N ASP A 196 -56.34 10.10 -16.27
CA ASP A 196 -56.63 11.05 -15.19
C ASP A 196 -58.00 10.78 -14.55
N THR A 197 -58.06 10.89 -13.22
CA THR A 197 -59.25 10.68 -12.37
C THR A 197 -60.07 9.40 -12.67
N SER A 198 -59.41 8.38 -13.24
CA SER A 198 -60.04 7.20 -13.87
C SER A 198 -59.99 5.95 -12.97
N ILE A 199 -60.58 4.84 -13.42
CA ILE A 199 -60.37 3.50 -12.84
C ILE A 199 -59.83 2.60 -13.95
N LEU A 200 -58.73 1.90 -13.73
CA LEU A 200 -58.10 1.05 -14.74
C LEU A 200 -57.83 -0.35 -14.20
N LYS A 201 -58.38 -1.37 -14.86
CA LYS A 201 -58.05 -2.78 -14.61
C LYS A 201 -57.53 -3.44 -15.88
N ILE A 202 -56.29 -3.87 -15.85
CA ILE A 202 -55.65 -4.69 -16.87
C ILE A 202 -55.57 -6.12 -16.31
N ALA A 203 -55.96 -7.15 -17.07
CA ALA A 203 -55.94 -8.53 -16.58
C ALA A 203 -55.48 -9.52 -17.66
N ARG A 204 -54.51 -10.39 -17.36
CA ARG A 204 -54.06 -11.48 -18.25
C ARG A 204 -53.56 -11.01 -19.63
N SER A 205 -53.14 -9.74 -19.74
CA SER A 205 -52.80 -9.06 -20.99
C SER A 205 -51.29 -9.03 -21.25
N ARG A 206 -50.87 -8.74 -22.50
CA ARG A 206 -49.47 -8.74 -22.93
C ARG A 206 -49.07 -7.43 -23.62
N PHE A 207 -48.04 -6.79 -23.11
CA PHE A 207 -47.50 -5.53 -23.63
C PHE A 207 -46.06 -5.74 -24.08
N ARG A 208 -45.77 -5.65 -25.38
CA ARG A 208 -44.44 -5.98 -25.92
C ARG A 208 -43.89 -4.98 -26.93
N LEU A 209 -42.61 -4.59 -26.79
CA LEU A 209 -41.89 -3.80 -27.79
C LEU A 209 -42.61 -2.48 -28.18
N ASN A 210 -43.37 -1.90 -27.25
CA ASN A 210 -43.95 -0.57 -27.42
C ASN A 210 -42.92 0.49 -27.00
N ALA A 211 -42.91 1.64 -27.67
CA ALA A 211 -42.02 2.76 -27.37
C ALA A 211 -42.83 4.04 -27.12
N SER A 212 -42.53 4.73 -26.02
CA SER A 212 -43.15 5.99 -25.62
C SER A 212 -42.12 7.12 -25.50
N LEU A 213 -42.52 8.39 -25.60
CA LEU A 213 -41.70 9.50 -25.09
C LEU A 213 -41.92 9.70 -23.58
N PHE A 214 -43.18 9.67 -23.15
CA PHE A 214 -43.69 9.99 -21.83
C PHE A 214 -44.55 8.83 -21.32
N GLY A 215 -43.92 7.69 -21.06
CA GLY A 215 -44.54 6.53 -20.42
C GLY A 215 -45.43 5.65 -21.30
N ASN A 216 -45.33 4.33 -21.08
CA ASN A 216 -46.26 3.38 -21.70
C ASN A 216 -47.58 3.29 -20.91
N ILE A 217 -47.54 3.56 -19.60
CA ILE A 217 -48.73 3.84 -18.79
C ILE A 217 -48.45 5.05 -17.91
N ILE A 218 -49.27 6.10 -18.01
CA ILE A 218 -49.32 7.22 -17.08
C ILE A 218 -50.69 7.27 -16.40
N ALA A 219 -50.70 7.09 -15.08
CA ALA A 219 -51.84 7.36 -14.23
C ALA A 219 -51.59 8.63 -13.38
N ASN A 220 -52.57 9.54 -13.32
CA ASN A 220 -52.53 10.66 -12.36
C ASN A 220 -52.88 10.17 -10.94
N ASN A 221 -52.52 10.94 -9.91
CA ASN A 221 -52.66 10.62 -8.48
C ASN A 221 -54.11 10.48 -7.93
N ARG A 222 -55.12 10.46 -8.82
CA ARG A 222 -56.54 10.20 -8.55
C ARG A 222 -57.09 9.01 -9.34
N THR A 223 -56.24 8.29 -10.07
CA THR A 223 -56.64 7.15 -10.91
C THR A 223 -56.43 5.85 -10.14
N LEU A 224 -57.50 5.13 -9.82
CA LEU A 224 -57.43 3.80 -9.22
C LEU A 224 -56.96 2.78 -10.28
N PHE A 225 -56.08 1.86 -9.92
CA PHE A 225 -55.37 1.05 -10.91
C PHE A 225 -55.12 -0.40 -10.44
N ASN A 226 -55.14 -1.37 -11.35
CA ASN A 226 -54.98 -2.80 -11.06
C ASN A 226 -54.40 -3.53 -12.28
N ILE A 227 -53.30 -4.29 -12.14
CA ILE A 227 -52.80 -5.21 -13.17
C ILE A 227 -52.62 -6.64 -12.63
N SER A 228 -53.62 -7.47 -12.88
CA SER A 228 -53.53 -8.91 -12.61
C SER A 228 -52.92 -9.69 -13.80
N GLU A 229 -52.09 -10.68 -13.49
CA GLU A 229 -51.65 -11.78 -14.39
C GLU A 229 -51.04 -11.36 -15.75
N SER A 230 -50.51 -10.14 -15.88
CA SER A 230 -50.11 -9.57 -17.18
C SER A 230 -48.60 -9.55 -17.39
N ILE A 231 -48.15 -9.48 -18.65
CA ILE A 231 -46.74 -9.54 -19.04
C ILE A 231 -46.35 -8.27 -19.80
N PHE A 232 -45.36 -7.54 -19.31
CA PHE A 232 -44.80 -6.34 -19.93
C PHE A 232 -43.34 -6.57 -20.27
N ARG A 233 -43.03 -6.66 -21.57
CA ARG A 233 -41.72 -7.09 -22.05
C ARG A 233 -41.12 -6.17 -23.11
N GLU A 234 -39.83 -5.84 -22.97
CA GLU A 234 -39.06 -5.14 -24.01
C GLU A 234 -39.66 -3.78 -24.43
N ASN A 235 -40.46 -3.12 -23.57
CA ASN A 235 -41.03 -1.79 -23.83
C ASN A 235 -40.04 -0.67 -23.43
N VAL A 236 -40.14 0.49 -24.09
CA VAL A 236 -39.17 1.62 -23.99
C VAL A 236 -39.89 2.94 -23.67
N SER A 237 -39.29 3.82 -22.86
CA SER A 237 -39.79 5.19 -22.61
C SER A 237 -38.67 6.23 -22.58
N SER A 238 -38.68 7.19 -23.52
CA SER A 238 -37.49 8.02 -23.81
C SER A 238 -37.17 9.12 -22.80
N TYR A 239 -38.16 9.91 -22.36
CA TYR A 239 -37.93 11.15 -21.61
C TYR A 239 -38.29 11.08 -20.13
N ASN A 240 -39.49 10.56 -19.79
CA ASN A 240 -40.02 10.76 -18.44
C ASN A 240 -40.89 9.59 -17.95
N GLY A 241 -40.93 9.41 -16.63
CA GLY A 241 -41.91 8.56 -15.96
C GLY A 241 -41.77 7.03 -16.12
N GLY A 242 -40.73 6.53 -16.78
CA GLY A 242 -40.54 5.09 -16.97
C GLY A 242 -41.51 4.46 -17.95
N VAL A 243 -41.61 3.13 -17.93
CA VAL A 243 -42.66 2.42 -18.69
C VAL A 243 -44.00 2.48 -17.93
N PHE A 244 -43.97 2.78 -16.62
CA PHE A 244 -45.13 2.73 -15.73
C PHE A 244 -45.17 3.82 -14.64
N SER A 245 -46.25 4.60 -14.60
CA SER A 245 -46.82 5.20 -13.38
C SER A 245 -48.13 4.46 -13.05
N ILE A 246 -48.22 3.91 -11.84
CA ILE A 246 -49.17 2.85 -11.44
C ILE A 246 -49.78 3.17 -10.07
N GLN A 247 -50.97 2.64 -9.75
CA GLN A 247 -51.55 2.76 -8.40
C GLN A 247 -52.47 1.58 -7.96
N GLY A 248 -51.91 0.40 -7.71
CA GLY A 248 -52.63 -0.67 -6.98
C GLY A 248 -52.19 -2.10 -7.29
N ASP A 249 -52.77 -3.06 -6.53
CA ASP A 249 -52.36 -4.47 -6.45
C ASP A 249 -52.24 -5.20 -7.79
N ASN A 250 -51.25 -6.09 -7.88
CA ASN A 250 -50.82 -6.73 -9.13
C ASN A 250 -50.49 -8.23 -8.98
N GLN A 251 -50.33 -8.92 -10.11
CA GLN A 251 -49.69 -10.26 -10.22
C GLN A 251 -48.94 -10.37 -11.56
N SER A 252 -47.98 -9.47 -11.83
CA SER A 252 -47.52 -9.21 -13.20
C SER A 252 -46.01 -9.35 -13.41
N LYS A 253 -45.62 -9.68 -14.64
CA LYS A 253 -44.23 -9.94 -15.03
C LYS A 253 -43.66 -8.80 -15.87
N PHE A 254 -42.51 -8.26 -15.47
CA PHE A 254 -41.81 -7.16 -16.13
C PHE A 254 -40.43 -7.62 -16.61
N ASP A 255 -40.21 -7.74 -17.93
CA ASP A 255 -39.05 -8.39 -18.54
C ASP A 255 -38.35 -7.43 -19.53
N LYS A 256 -37.12 -6.98 -19.24
CA LYS A 256 -36.32 -6.09 -20.11
C LYS A 256 -37.00 -4.78 -20.55
N ASN A 257 -37.84 -4.16 -19.71
CA ASN A 257 -38.32 -2.81 -20.02
C ASN A 257 -37.16 -1.79 -19.86
N TYR A 258 -37.29 -0.61 -20.47
CA TYR A 258 -36.21 0.38 -20.57
C TYR A 258 -36.72 1.81 -20.47
N ALA A 259 -35.95 2.65 -19.78
CA ALA A 259 -36.04 4.10 -19.88
C ALA A 259 -34.61 4.67 -19.79
N PRO A 260 -34.06 5.31 -20.84
CA PRO A 260 -32.70 5.86 -20.80
C PRO A 260 -32.58 7.11 -19.93
N ALA A 261 -33.59 8.00 -19.92
CA ALA A 261 -33.53 9.29 -19.22
C ALA A 261 -34.29 9.32 -17.88
N SER A 262 -35.00 8.25 -17.50
CA SER A 262 -35.79 8.19 -16.27
C SER A 262 -35.80 6.77 -15.70
N ALA A 263 -36.36 6.57 -14.49
CA ALA A 263 -36.48 5.24 -13.92
C ALA A 263 -37.61 4.43 -14.55
N ALA A 264 -37.47 3.12 -14.69
CA ALA A 264 -38.46 2.23 -15.34
C ALA A 264 -39.88 2.30 -14.73
N PHE A 265 -39.98 2.69 -13.46
CA PHE A 265 -41.20 3.08 -12.75
C PHE A 265 -40.98 4.43 -12.07
N SER A 266 -41.92 5.36 -12.19
CA SER A 266 -41.89 6.63 -11.46
C SER A 266 -43.16 6.83 -10.65
N ILE A 267 -42.99 7.32 -9.43
CA ILE A 267 -44.00 7.33 -8.37
C ILE A 267 -44.09 8.73 -7.78
N SER A 268 -45.25 9.37 -7.91
CA SER A 268 -45.58 10.70 -7.37
C SER A 268 -46.96 10.76 -6.70
N SER A 269 -47.58 9.60 -6.47
CA SER A 269 -48.92 9.47 -5.87
C SER A 269 -48.84 9.02 -4.41
N LYS A 270 -49.92 9.27 -3.65
CA LYS A 270 -49.96 9.10 -2.18
C LYS A 270 -49.87 7.65 -1.67
N GLY A 271 -50.02 6.64 -2.54
CA GLY A 271 -50.20 5.26 -2.09
C GLY A 271 -50.27 4.26 -3.24
N ILE A 272 -49.20 3.47 -3.44
CA ILE A 272 -49.08 2.42 -4.45
C ILE A 272 -48.82 1.08 -3.75
N VAL A 273 -49.45 0.01 -4.23
CA VAL A 273 -49.09 -1.36 -3.89
C VAL A 273 -48.69 -2.11 -5.16
N VAL A 274 -47.71 -3.00 -5.05
CA VAL A 274 -47.24 -3.91 -6.10
C VAL A 274 -46.99 -5.27 -5.47
N SER A 275 -48.01 -6.11 -5.45
CA SER A 275 -47.94 -7.51 -5.01
C SER A 275 -47.43 -8.43 -6.12
N LEU A 276 -46.86 -9.58 -5.74
CA LEU A 276 -46.76 -10.81 -6.54
C LEU A 276 -46.17 -10.65 -7.96
N CYS A 277 -45.25 -9.69 -8.13
CA CYS A 277 -44.65 -9.38 -9.43
C CYS A 277 -43.24 -9.97 -9.61
N GLU A 278 -42.90 -10.35 -10.84
CA GLU A 278 -41.55 -10.80 -11.20
C GLU A 278 -40.89 -9.80 -12.16
N PHE A 279 -39.80 -9.19 -11.73
CA PHE A 279 -38.98 -8.23 -12.48
C PHE A 279 -37.70 -8.93 -12.94
N ILE A 280 -37.51 -9.06 -14.25
CA ILE A 280 -36.34 -9.73 -14.84
C ILE A 280 -35.56 -8.78 -15.75
N GLY A 281 -34.24 -8.76 -15.61
CA GLY A 281 -33.34 -8.42 -16.72
C GLY A 281 -33.53 -7.04 -17.32
N GLN A 282 -33.90 -6.03 -16.51
CA GLN A 282 -34.07 -4.67 -17.01
C GLN A 282 -32.74 -4.15 -17.59
N THR A 283 -32.82 -3.38 -18.67
CA THR A 283 -31.64 -2.84 -19.35
C THR A 283 -31.07 -1.64 -18.58
N LYS A 284 -30.05 -0.95 -19.14
CA LYS A 284 -29.15 0.00 -18.46
C LYS A 284 -29.79 1.34 -18.01
N ALA A 285 -30.96 1.32 -17.36
CA ALA A 285 -31.48 2.47 -16.63
C ALA A 285 -30.60 2.72 -15.38
N THR A 286 -30.35 3.99 -15.05
CA THR A 286 -29.59 4.39 -13.86
C THR A 286 -30.32 4.08 -12.56
N THR A 287 -31.65 4.15 -12.61
CA THR A 287 -32.58 3.77 -11.55
C THR A 287 -33.76 2.98 -12.14
N GLN A 288 -34.38 2.08 -11.37
CA GLN A 288 -35.49 1.23 -11.79
C GLN A 288 -36.83 1.71 -11.22
N VAL A 289 -36.87 2.16 -9.96
CA VAL A 289 -38.05 2.75 -9.32
C VAL A 289 -37.67 4.06 -8.61
N THR A 290 -38.23 5.20 -9.03
CA THR A 290 -38.09 6.49 -8.33
C THR A 290 -39.38 6.89 -7.62
N MET A 291 -39.28 7.22 -6.33
CA MET A 291 -40.34 7.83 -5.53
C MET A 291 -40.02 9.30 -5.24
N TYR A 292 -41.01 10.16 -5.51
CA TYR A 292 -40.94 11.61 -5.36
C TYR A 292 -42.12 12.13 -4.53
N GLY A 293 -41.85 13.10 -3.66
CA GLY A 293 -42.83 13.78 -2.81
C GLY A 293 -43.26 12.95 -1.60
N VAL A 294 -44.55 13.03 -1.25
CA VAL A 294 -45.15 12.28 -0.14
C VAL A 294 -45.78 10.99 -0.70
N ALA A 295 -44.93 10.11 -1.21
CA ALA A 295 -45.34 8.82 -1.76
C ALA A 295 -45.27 7.71 -0.70
N VAL A 296 -46.25 6.81 -0.69
CA VAL A 296 -46.19 5.55 0.08
C VAL A 296 -46.23 4.40 -0.91
N THR A 297 -45.23 3.52 -0.90
CA THR A 297 -45.13 2.40 -1.85
C THR A 297 -44.92 1.09 -1.12
N LEU A 298 -45.65 0.04 -1.49
CA LEU A 298 -45.52 -1.31 -0.96
C LEU A 298 -45.21 -2.31 -2.07
N PHE A 299 -44.05 -2.97 -2.01
CA PHE A 299 -43.74 -4.17 -2.80
C PHE A 299 -43.92 -5.41 -1.93
N ALA A 300 -44.85 -6.29 -2.28
CA ALA A 300 -45.16 -7.50 -1.52
C ALA A 300 -44.97 -8.76 -2.38
N ASP A 301 -44.34 -9.81 -1.84
CA ASP A 301 -44.13 -11.10 -2.53
C ASP A 301 -43.48 -10.96 -3.93
N CYS A 302 -42.66 -9.92 -4.12
CA CYS A 302 -42.04 -9.60 -5.41
C CYS A 302 -40.68 -10.29 -5.58
N SER A 303 -40.33 -10.62 -6.83
CA SER A 303 -39.04 -11.21 -7.21
C SER A 303 -38.30 -10.29 -8.18
N PHE A 304 -37.15 -9.77 -7.75
CA PHE A 304 -36.26 -8.90 -8.54
C PHE A 304 -35.01 -9.69 -8.94
N LYS A 305 -34.81 -9.89 -10.25
CA LYS A 305 -33.80 -10.82 -10.78
C LYS A 305 -33.04 -10.24 -11.97
N GLY A 306 -31.71 -10.18 -11.91
CA GLY A 306 -30.92 -9.67 -13.05
C GLY A 306 -31.13 -8.18 -13.29
N MET A 307 -31.40 -7.41 -12.24
CA MET A 307 -31.63 -5.96 -12.33
C MET A 307 -30.28 -5.23 -12.39
N ILE A 308 -30.20 -4.09 -13.07
CA ILE A 308 -28.98 -3.26 -13.17
C ILE A 308 -29.29 -1.83 -12.68
N GLY A 309 -28.32 -1.14 -12.08
CA GLY A 309 -28.48 0.25 -11.60
C GLY A 309 -29.09 0.35 -10.20
N THR A 310 -29.80 1.44 -9.89
CA THR A 310 -30.44 1.62 -8.57
C THR A 310 -31.85 1.05 -8.58
N LEU A 311 -32.16 -0.02 -7.85
CA LEU A 311 -33.49 -0.63 -7.84
C LEU A 311 -34.56 0.32 -7.26
N PHE A 312 -34.33 0.91 -6.08
CA PHE A 312 -35.22 1.90 -5.47
C PHE A 312 -34.47 3.21 -5.15
N GLN A 313 -35.06 4.34 -5.53
CA GLN A 313 -34.60 5.68 -5.17
C GLN A 313 -35.73 6.48 -4.53
N MET A 314 -35.45 7.12 -3.40
CA MET A 314 -36.43 7.85 -2.59
C MET A 314 -35.93 9.25 -2.22
N ASP A 315 -36.86 10.20 -2.21
CA ASP A 315 -36.63 11.56 -1.75
C ASP A 315 -37.16 11.81 -0.32
N GLN A 316 -37.28 13.09 0.05
CA GLN A 316 -37.28 13.54 1.44
C GLN A 316 -38.49 13.16 2.30
N VAL A 317 -39.60 12.70 1.71
CA VAL A 317 -40.84 12.38 2.45
C VAL A 317 -41.52 11.08 1.94
N SER A 318 -40.81 10.29 1.14
CA SER A 318 -41.31 9.01 0.64
C SER A 318 -41.20 7.90 1.68
N ILE A 319 -42.18 6.97 1.72
CA ILE A 319 -42.17 5.75 2.53
C ILE A 319 -42.20 4.52 1.62
N LEU A 320 -41.32 3.56 1.85
CA LEU A 320 -41.19 2.33 1.06
C LEU A 320 -41.32 1.11 1.96
N TYR A 321 -42.24 0.21 1.64
CA TYR A 321 -42.33 -1.12 2.23
C TYR A 321 -41.87 -2.16 1.21
N ILE A 322 -41.03 -3.10 1.63
CA ILE A 322 -40.65 -4.28 0.85
C ILE A 322 -40.89 -5.49 1.75
N VAL A 323 -41.78 -6.40 1.35
CA VAL A 323 -42.33 -7.44 2.22
C VAL A 323 -42.31 -8.77 1.49
N HIS A 324 -41.89 -9.86 2.14
CA HIS A 324 -41.89 -11.23 1.57
C HIS A 324 -41.14 -11.38 0.22
N SER A 325 -40.27 -10.44 -0.12
CA SER A 325 -39.72 -10.30 -1.48
C SER A 325 -38.32 -10.94 -1.63
N LYS A 326 -37.82 -11.05 -2.85
CA LYS A 326 -36.49 -11.57 -3.16
C LYS A 326 -35.72 -10.67 -4.13
N VAL A 327 -34.43 -10.43 -3.86
CA VAL A 327 -33.49 -9.70 -4.73
C VAL A 327 -32.29 -10.61 -5.04
N SER A 328 -32.08 -10.93 -6.31
CA SER A 328 -31.02 -11.87 -6.73
C SER A 328 -30.37 -11.54 -8.08
N MET A 329 -29.07 -11.82 -8.22
CA MET A 329 -28.28 -11.48 -9.41
C MET A 329 -28.43 -10.00 -9.85
N HIS A 330 -28.57 -9.08 -8.89
CA HIS A 330 -28.63 -7.64 -9.13
C HIS A 330 -27.22 -7.04 -9.17
N GLU A 331 -27.01 -6.09 -10.09
CA GLU A 331 -25.77 -5.33 -10.29
C GLU A 331 -26.05 -3.81 -10.14
N GLY A 332 -26.04 -3.32 -8.91
CA GLY A 332 -26.07 -1.88 -8.59
C GLY A 332 -26.44 -1.58 -7.14
N LYS A 333 -27.41 -0.69 -6.89
CA LYS A 333 -27.87 -0.33 -5.54
C LYS A 333 -29.28 -0.84 -5.33
N MET A 334 -29.56 -1.59 -4.27
CA MET A 334 -30.94 -1.95 -3.95
C MET A 334 -31.75 -0.71 -3.56
N LEU A 335 -31.21 0.17 -2.71
CA LEU A 335 -31.93 1.34 -2.22
C LEU A 335 -31.01 2.56 -2.04
N THR A 336 -31.45 3.71 -2.55
CA THR A 336 -30.87 5.02 -2.20
C THR A 336 -31.98 5.93 -1.65
N SER A 337 -31.80 6.47 -0.44
CA SER A 337 -32.78 7.35 0.21
C SER A 337 -32.15 8.64 0.75
N TYR A 338 -32.79 9.77 0.47
CA TYR A 338 -32.32 11.11 0.84
C TYR A 338 -33.36 11.84 1.70
N GLY A 339 -32.92 12.71 2.61
CA GLY A 339 -33.82 13.51 3.45
C GLY A 339 -34.48 12.64 4.52
N ARG A 340 -35.79 12.74 4.75
CA ARG A 340 -36.49 11.97 5.80
C ARG A 340 -37.20 10.72 5.28
N GLY A 341 -36.81 10.20 4.11
CA GLY A 341 -37.39 8.99 3.54
C GLY A 341 -37.26 7.78 4.47
N GLU A 342 -38.29 6.94 4.52
CA GLU A 342 -38.42 5.85 5.49
C GLU A 342 -38.70 4.50 4.81
N ALA A 343 -37.75 3.58 4.86
CA ALA A 343 -37.83 2.28 4.19
C ALA A 343 -37.94 1.12 5.19
N ILE A 344 -38.97 0.29 5.06
CA ILE A 344 -39.27 -0.86 5.91
C ILE A 344 -39.20 -2.12 5.05
N ILE A 345 -38.06 -2.80 5.13
CA ILE A 345 -37.77 -4.05 4.41
C ILE A 345 -37.93 -5.19 5.40
N THR A 346 -38.85 -6.13 5.12
CA THR A 346 -39.19 -7.22 6.04
C THR A 346 -39.33 -8.57 5.34
N ASN A 347 -38.87 -9.63 6.02
CA ASN A 347 -38.89 -11.03 5.58
C ASN A 347 -38.45 -11.21 4.12
N THR A 348 -37.38 -10.51 3.73
CA THR A 348 -36.91 -10.35 2.35
C THR A 348 -35.53 -10.98 2.19
N GLU A 349 -35.37 -11.78 1.12
CA GLU A 349 -34.11 -12.49 0.81
C GLU A 349 -33.28 -11.69 -0.21
N VAL A 350 -32.05 -11.32 0.17
CA VAL A 350 -31.05 -10.71 -0.72
C VAL A 350 -29.94 -11.74 -0.94
N SER A 351 -29.92 -12.39 -2.11
CA SER A 351 -29.10 -13.59 -2.34
C SER A 351 -28.36 -13.61 -3.68
N SER A 352 -27.11 -14.05 -3.69
CA SER A 352 -26.33 -14.30 -4.92
C SER A 352 -26.26 -13.08 -5.85
N ASN A 353 -25.94 -11.93 -5.27
CA ASN A 353 -25.74 -10.67 -5.99
C ASN A 353 -24.24 -10.28 -6.00
N ASN A 354 -23.82 -9.45 -6.95
CA ASN A 354 -22.43 -9.05 -7.12
C ASN A 354 -22.33 -7.54 -7.38
N TYR A 355 -21.75 -6.80 -6.43
CA TYR A 355 -21.78 -5.35 -6.39
C TYR A 355 -20.40 -4.75 -6.08
N SER A 356 -20.01 -3.75 -6.87
CA SER A 356 -18.85 -2.89 -6.59
C SER A 356 -19.16 -1.72 -5.64
N ASP A 357 -20.45 -1.40 -5.46
CA ASP A 357 -20.95 -0.26 -4.69
C ASP A 357 -21.76 -0.74 -3.46
N ASP A 358 -22.24 0.20 -2.64
CA ASP A 358 -23.00 -0.06 -1.42
C ASP A 358 -24.47 -0.37 -1.74
N LEU A 359 -24.99 -1.49 -1.21
CA LEU A 359 -26.34 -2.02 -1.51
C LEU A 359 -27.48 -1.06 -1.11
N ILE A 360 -27.43 -0.53 0.11
CA ILE A 360 -28.40 0.42 0.66
C ILE A 360 -27.62 1.67 1.10
N VAL A 361 -28.03 2.85 0.65
CA VAL A 361 -27.40 4.12 1.00
C VAL A 361 -28.44 5.13 1.48
N ILE A 362 -28.30 5.61 2.71
CA ILE A 362 -29.25 6.53 3.34
C ILE A 362 -28.55 7.79 3.88
N PHE A 363 -29.18 8.95 3.65
CA PHE A 363 -28.62 10.26 3.96
C PHE A 363 -29.62 11.18 4.67
N ASN A 364 -29.13 12.14 5.45
CA ASN A 364 -29.85 13.35 5.89
C ASN A 364 -31.10 13.08 6.76
N ARG A 365 -30.98 12.14 7.71
CA ARG A 365 -32.04 11.63 8.61
C ARG A 365 -33.00 10.61 7.99
N ALA A 366 -32.66 10.03 6.84
CA ALA A 366 -33.38 8.91 6.25
C ALA A 366 -33.28 7.68 7.17
N ARG A 367 -34.24 6.76 7.05
CA ARG A 367 -34.40 5.63 7.96
C ARG A 367 -34.56 4.33 7.19
N VAL A 368 -33.86 3.29 7.61
CA VAL A 368 -34.11 1.92 7.13
C VAL A 368 -34.33 0.95 8.28
N TYR A 369 -35.38 0.16 8.16
CA TYR A 369 -35.72 -0.95 9.05
C TYR A 369 -35.59 -2.24 8.25
N LEU A 370 -34.78 -3.16 8.75
CA LEU A 370 -34.45 -4.45 8.16
C LEU A 370 -34.89 -5.54 9.14
N LEU A 371 -36.03 -6.17 8.89
CA LEU A 371 -36.74 -7.02 9.86
C LEU A 371 -36.86 -8.45 9.31
N LEU A 372 -36.35 -9.47 9.99
CA LEU A 372 -36.36 -10.87 9.49
C LEU A 372 -35.71 -11.06 8.09
N CYS A 373 -34.82 -10.16 7.67
CA CYS A 373 -34.18 -10.21 6.35
C CYS A 373 -33.01 -11.21 6.31
N SER A 374 -32.75 -11.80 5.14
CA SER A 374 -31.67 -12.76 4.94
C SER A 374 -30.72 -12.37 3.81
N PHE A 375 -29.44 -12.16 4.14
CA PHE A 375 -28.39 -11.78 3.21
C PHE A 375 -27.44 -12.96 2.98
N ILE A 376 -27.48 -13.60 1.80
CA ILE A 376 -26.81 -14.90 1.58
C ILE A 376 -25.96 -14.90 0.30
N ASN A 377 -24.68 -15.31 0.40
CA ASN A 377 -23.76 -15.46 -0.74
C ASN A 377 -23.63 -14.19 -1.63
N ASN A 378 -23.70 -12.99 -1.05
CA ASN A 378 -23.51 -11.73 -1.80
C ASN A 378 -22.04 -11.30 -1.81
N THR A 379 -21.60 -10.71 -2.91
CA THR A 379 -20.35 -9.92 -2.98
C THR A 379 -20.73 -8.44 -3.06
N VAL A 380 -20.21 -7.60 -2.18
CA VAL A 380 -20.63 -6.18 -2.00
C VAL A 380 -19.48 -5.27 -1.62
N SER A 381 -19.63 -3.95 -1.81
CA SER A 381 -18.88 -2.98 -1.00
C SER A 381 -19.37 -3.02 0.46
N SER A 382 -20.64 -2.68 0.67
CA SER A 382 -21.33 -2.63 1.96
C SER A 382 -22.80 -3.03 1.81
N PHE A 383 -23.48 -3.46 2.89
CA PHE A 383 -24.95 -3.62 2.87
C PHE A 383 -25.69 -2.33 3.17
N VAL A 384 -25.30 -1.57 4.20
CA VAL A 384 -25.96 -0.31 4.55
C VAL A 384 -24.97 0.78 4.89
N THR A 385 -24.96 1.85 4.10
CA THR A 385 -24.19 3.07 4.35
C THR A 385 -25.11 4.19 4.82
N SER A 386 -24.94 4.61 6.08
CA SER A 386 -25.76 5.63 6.75
C SER A 386 -24.94 6.89 7.03
N LYS A 387 -25.45 8.06 6.61
CA LYS A 387 -24.75 9.36 6.78
C LYS A 387 -25.69 10.50 7.21
N TYR A 388 -25.15 11.46 7.95
CA TYR A 388 -25.80 12.72 8.33
C TYR A 388 -27.12 12.52 9.11
N GLY A 389 -27.04 11.97 10.32
CA GLY A 389 -28.21 11.78 11.19
C GLY A 389 -29.16 10.65 10.78
N ALA A 390 -28.79 9.81 9.80
CA ALA A 390 -29.62 8.73 9.29
C ALA A 390 -29.61 7.49 10.21
N LYS A 391 -30.72 6.74 10.21
CA LYS A 391 -31.01 5.66 11.17
C LYS A 391 -31.12 4.30 10.49
N VAL A 392 -30.48 3.29 11.09
CA VAL A 392 -30.59 1.88 10.70
C VAL A 392 -31.11 1.07 11.87
N VAL A 393 -32.11 0.21 11.63
CA VAL A 393 -32.62 -0.78 12.59
C VAL A 393 -32.57 -2.15 11.92
N TRP A 394 -31.82 -3.11 12.49
CA TRP A 394 -31.71 -4.48 11.96
C TRP A 394 -32.09 -5.50 13.05
N ILE A 395 -33.23 -6.16 12.89
CA ILE A 395 -33.85 -7.01 13.94
C ILE A 395 -34.11 -8.42 13.41
N ALA A 396 -33.77 -9.44 14.22
CA ALA A 396 -34.07 -10.85 13.99
C ALA A 396 -33.67 -11.38 12.60
N SER A 397 -32.63 -10.79 12.03
CA SER A 397 -32.18 -10.93 10.64
C SER A 397 -30.81 -11.60 10.57
N TYR A 398 -30.41 -12.12 9.41
CA TYR A 398 -29.13 -12.82 9.30
C TYR A 398 -28.35 -12.55 8.02
N ALA A 399 -27.02 -12.67 8.12
CA ALA A 399 -26.06 -12.58 7.03
C ALA A 399 -25.11 -13.78 7.04
N ASN A 400 -25.10 -14.58 5.96
CA ASN A 400 -24.27 -15.77 5.83
C ASN A 400 -23.46 -15.83 4.53
N ASN A 401 -22.19 -16.24 4.62
CA ASN A 401 -21.29 -16.47 3.47
C ASN A 401 -21.10 -15.25 2.53
N ASN A 402 -21.20 -14.02 3.02
CA ASN A 402 -21.06 -12.82 2.18
C ASN A 402 -19.60 -12.35 2.11
N THR A 403 -19.19 -11.84 0.95
CA THR A 403 -17.88 -11.22 0.72
C THR A 403 -18.04 -9.70 0.66
N LEU A 404 -17.29 -8.98 1.50
CA LEU A 404 -17.41 -7.55 1.74
C LEU A 404 -16.11 -6.84 1.38
N ASN A 405 -16.14 -5.90 0.45
CA ASN A 405 -14.97 -5.10 0.09
C ASN A 405 -14.63 -4.08 1.20
N ASN A 406 -15.67 -3.53 1.85
CA ASN A 406 -15.55 -2.63 2.99
C ASN A 406 -16.10 -3.27 4.28
N HIS A 407 -17.37 -3.04 4.61
CA HIS A 407 -18.02 -3.50 5.84
C HIS A 407 -19.52 -3.64 5.63
N MET A 408 -20.20 -4.48 6.39
CA MET A 408 -21.63 -4.73 6.23
C MET A 408 -22.47 -3.48 6.51
N PHE A 409 -22.14 -2.74 7.56
CA PHE A 409 -22.78 -1.47 7.94
C PHE A 409 -21.71 -0.39 8.07
N VAL A 410 -21.96 0.79 7.51
CA VAL A 410 -21.04 1.93 7.50
C VAL A 410 -21.76 3.16 8.03
N GLY A 411 -21.36 3.68 9.20
CA GLY A 411 -21.98 4.82 9.85
C GLY A 411 -21.05 6.03 9.91
N PHE A 412 -21.47 7.15 9.31
CA PHE A 412 -20.76 8.42 9.40
C PHE A 412 -21.68 9.58 9.82
N TYR A 413 -21.11 10.59 10.47
CA TYR A 413 -21.77 11.87 10.76
C TYR A 413 -23.11 11.73 11.51
N GLN A 414 -23.02 11.37 12.79
CA GLN A 414 -24.17 11.31 13.72
C GLN A 414 -25.25 10.29 13.35
N PHE A 415 -24.87 9.19 12.71
CA PHE A 415 -25.74 8.05 12.44
C PHE A 415 -26.30 7.43 13.75
N GLU A 416 -27.44 6.75 13.64
CA GLU A 416 -27.97 5.87 14.69
C GLU A 416 -28.09 4.43 14.14
N MET A 417 -27.53 3.45 14.85
CA MET A 417 -27.63 2.03 14.47
C MET A 417 -28.13 1.18 15.65
N THR A 418 -29.21 0.42 15.43
CA THR A 418 -29.77 -0.52 16.40
C THR A 418 -29.81 -1.93 15.82
N PHE A 419 -29.27 -2.88 16.57
CA PHE A 419 -29.15 -4.29 16.21
C PHE A 419 -29.76 -5.15 17.33
N ASP A 420 -30.71 -6.04 17.01
CA ASP A 420 -31.20 -7.03 17.97
C ASP A 420 -31.39 -8.40 17.33
N ASN A 421 -30.97 -9.46 18.03
CA ASN A 421 -31.12 -10.86 17.60
C ASN A 421 -30.59 -11.08 16.16
N ALA A 422 -29.51 -10.39 15.79
CA ALA A 422 -28.88 -10.52 14.48
C ALA A 422 -27.92 -11.72 14.45
N TRP A 423 -27.83 -12.43 13.32
CA TRP A 423 -26.94 -13.58 13.17
C TRP A 423 -25.99 -13.42 11.97
N LEU A 424 -24.69 -13.53 12.22
CA LEU A 424 -23.63 -13.26 11.24
C LEU A 424 -22.64 -14.42 11.18
N GLY A 425 -22.76 -15.25 10.14
CA GLY A 425 -21.96 -16.45 9.95
C GLY A 425 -21.05 -16.39 8.72
N ASN A 426 -19.78 -16.75 8.89
CA ASN A 426 -18.87 -17.09 7.79
C ASN A 426 -18.71 -15.97 6.73
N ASN A 427 -18.85 -14.70 7.10
CA ASN A 427 -18.69 -13.56 6.18
C ASN A 427 -17.22 -13.12 6.13
N ILE A 428 -16.76 -12.63 4.97
CA ILE A 428 -15.35 -12.34 4.66
C ILE A 428 -15.19 -10.85 4.33
N GLY A 429 -14.39 -10.13 5.12
CA GLY A 429 -14.01 -8.73 4.89
C GLY A 429 -12.65 -8.62 4.19
N LEU A 430 -12.64 -8.17 2.93
CA LEU A 430 -11.45 -8.20 2.07
C LEU A 430 -10.37 -7.18 2.46
N ASN A 431 -10.74 -5.92 2.72
CA ASN A 431 -9.77 -4.84 2.96
C ASN A 431 -9.67 -4.38 4.43
N LYS A 432 -10.76 -4.51 5.19
CA LYS A 432 -10.88 -3.94 6.55
C LYS A 432 -11.57 -4.94 7.50
N GLY A 433 -12.69 -4.58 8.11
CA GLY A 433 -13.48 -5.44 8.99
C GLY A 433 -14.57 -6.21 8.26
N VAL A 434 -15.46 -6.84 9.03
CA VAL A 434 -16.65 -7.49 8.46
C VAL A 434 -17.89 -6.67 8.75
N PHE A 435 -18.21 -6.43 10.02
CA PHE A 435 -19.54 -5.98 10.38
C PHE A 435 -19.75 -4.46 10.31
N ILE A 436 -19.34 -3.68 11.32
CA ILE A 436 -19.59 -2.23 11.35
C ILE A 436 -18.31 -1.44 11.16
N GLN A 437 -18.33 -0.48 10.23
CA GLN A 437 -17.44 0.67 10.24
C GLN A 437 -18.15 1.90 10.79
N SER A 438 -17.45 2.68 11.62
CA SER A 438 -17.96 3.93 12.18
C SER A 438 -16.87 5.00 12.21
N ASP A 439 -17.23 6.28 12.05
CA ASP A 439 -16.34 7.43 12.38
C ASP A 439 -16.43 7.87 13.86
N GLN A 440 -17.05 7.05 14.71
CA GLN A 440 -17.28 7.31 16.14
C GLN A 440 -18.14 8.56 16.46
N THR A 441 -18.80 9.18 15.48
CA THR A 441 -19.66 10.36 15.69
C THR A 441 -21.14 10.04 15.92
N GLY A 442 -21.52 8.76 15.90
CA GLY A 442 -22.90 8.27 16.06
C GLY A 442 -23.06 7.29 17.22
N SER A 443 -24.19 6.60 17.27
CA SER A 443 -24.51 5.60 18.31
C SER A 443 -24.73 4.21 17.73
N ILE A 444 -24.30 3.20 18.49
CA ILE A 444 -24.48 1.78 18.16
C ILE A 444 -25.09 1.09 19.39
N SER A 445 -26.27 0.50 19.24
CA SER A 445 -26.88 -0.39 20.22
C SER A 445 -26.99 -1.80 19.64
N MET A 446 -26.56 -2.82 20.38
CA MET A 446 -26.47 -4.19 19.90
C MET A 446 -26.79 -5.21 20.98
N THR A 447 -27.90 -5.92 20.81
CA THR A 447 -28.41 -6.89 21.77
C THR A 447 -28.55 -8.28 21.16
N ASN A 448 -28.31 -9.31 21.99
CA ASN A 448 -28.64 -10.72 21.71
C ASN A 448 -28.10 -11.29 20.38
N SER A 449 -27.04 -10.71 19.81
CA SER A 449 -26.59 -10.97 18.45
C SER A 449 -25.38 -11.92 18.39
N HIS A 450 -25.26 -12.67 17.29
CA HIS A 450 -24.30 -13.77 17.11
C HIS A 450 -23.31 -13.48 15.97
N PHE A 451 -22.02 -13.55 16.27
CA PHE A 451 -20.89 -13.38 15.34
C PHE A 451 -20.07 -14.65 15.31
N ILE A 452 -20.20 -15.44 14.24
CA ILE A 452 -19.66 -16.80 14.14
C ILE A 452 -18.76 -16.93 12.90
N ASN A 453 -17.50 -17.32 13.09
CA ASN A 453 -16.55 -17.66 12.02
C ASN A 453 -16.34 -16.58 10.94
N ASN A 454 -16.54 -15.29 11.25
CA ASN A 454 -16.30 -14.22 10.28
C ASN A 454 -14.79 -13.93 10.17
N THR A 455 -14.31 -13.57 8.97
CA THR A 455 -12.88 -13.36 8.70
C THR A 455 -12.61 -11.97 8.14
N ALA A 456 -11.52 -11.31 8.54
CA ALA A 456 -11.21 -9.94 8.10
C ALA A 456 -9.70 -9.62 8.05
N GLN A 457 -9.34 -8.38 7.67
CA GLN A 457 -8.01 -7.83 7.96
C GLN A 457 -7.93 -7.23 9.38
N TYR A 458 -8.94 -6.49 9.82
CA TYR A 458 -8.98 -5.84 11.14
C TYR A 458 -10.42 -5.72 11.65
N GLY A 459 -10.70 -6.07 12.91
CA GLY A 459 -12.00 -5.81 13.56
C GLY A 459 -13.20 -6.51 12.90
N THR A 460 -13.45 -7.79 13.24
CA THR A 460 -14.60 -8.51 12.64
C THR A 460 -15.95 -7.89 13.02
N VAL A 461 -16.09 -7.37 14.25
CA VAL A 461 -17.35 -6.74 14.73
C VAL A 461 -17.33 -5.22 14.54
N LEU A 462 -16.21 -4.55 14.83
CA LEU A 462 -16.08 -3.10 14.73
C LEU A 462 -14.75 -2.64 14.12
N TYR A 463 -14.84 -1.71 13.17
CA TYR A 463 -13.74 -0.93 12.62
C TYR A 463 -13.98 0.57 12.85
N LEU A 464 -13.21 1.19 13.74
CA LEU A 464 -13.49 2.52 14.28
C LEU A 464 -12.50 3.55 13.77
N ARG A 465 -12.97 4.39 12.86
CA ARG A 465 -12.22 5.50 12.25
C ARG A 465 -12.31 6.77 13.11
N THR A 466 -11.26 7.59 13.10
CA THR A 466 -11.34 8.97 13.61
C THR A 466 -12.01 9.86 12.55
N PRO A 467 -12.95 10.75 12.92
CA PRO A 467 -13.55 11.68 11.96
C PRO A 467 -12.48 12.63 11.40
N THR A 468 -12.53 12.94 10.11
CA THR A 468 -11.55 13.86 9.51
C THR A 468 -11.78 15.29 10.02
N LYS A 469 -10.72 16.10 10.13
CA LYS A 469 -10.83 17.49 10.63
C LYS A 469 -11.83 18.34 9.81
N HIS A 470 -11.89 18.10 8.49
CA HIS A 470 -12.82 18.79 7.59
C HIS A 470 -14.30 18.44 7.86
N ASN A 471 -14.57 17.26 8.41
CA ASN A 471 -15.92 16.86 8.79
C ASN A 471 -16.35 17.54 10.10
N LEU A 472 -15.41 17.82 11.01
CA LEU A 472 -15.68 18.54 12.25
C LEU A 472 -16.02 20.02 12.00
N THR A 473 -15.36 20.67 11.04
CA THR A 473 -15.73 22.04 10.62
C THR A 473 -17.09 22.06 9.92
N PHE A 474 -17.34 21.15 8.98
CA PHE A 474 -18.64 21.04 8.30
C PHE A 474 -19.80 20.77 9.27
N LEU A 475 -19.59 19.93 10.28
CA LEU A 475 -20.56 19.74 11.38
C LEU A 475 -20.78 21.06 12.13
N SER A 476 -19.73 21.81 12.50
CA SER A 476 -19.90 23.10 13.18
C SER A 476 -20.66 24.13 12.33
N GLU A 477 -20.50 24.12 11.01
CA GLU A 477 -21.23 24.99 10.07
C GLU A 477 -22.72 24.60 9.95
N MET A 478 -23.03 23.32 9.80
CA MET A 478 -24.41 22.81 9.84
C MET A 478 -25.12 23.15 11.16
N TYR A 479 -24.41 23.07 12.28
CA TYR A 479 -24.98 23.36 13.60
C TYR A 479 -25.14 24.86 13.87
N ASN A 480 -24.25 25.73 13.36
CA ASN A 480 -24.41 27.18 13.49
C ASN A 480 -25.60 27.72 12.67
N ASN A 481 -25.94 27.11 11.54
CA ASN A 481 -27.07 27.50 10.70
C ASN A 481 -28.42 26.87 11.08
N THR A 482 -28.52 26.15 12.21
CA THR A 482 -29.80 25.62 12.70
C THR A 482 -30.05 26.00 14.16
N TYR A 483 -31.31 26.34 14.50
CA TYR A 483 -31.72 26.97 15.76
C TYR A 483 -31.63 26.08 17.03
N TYR A 484 -30.81 25.02 17.00
CA TYR A 484 -30.64 23.98 18.03
C TYR A 484 -29.31 24.11 18.80
N SER A 485 -28.86 25.33 19.06
CA SER A 485 -27.53 25.68 19.61
C SER A 485 -27.28 25.32 21.09
N ARG A 486 -28.15 24.52 21.75
CA ARG A 486 -28.16 24.37 23.22
C ARG A 486 -27.55 23.09 23.82
N CYS A 487 -27.10 22.11 23.02
CA CYS A 487 -26.71 20.78 23.56
C CYS A 487 -25.36 20.21 23.10
N VAL A 488 -24.59 20.87 22.21
CA VAL A 488 -23.40 20.25 21.58
C VAL A 488 -22.18 21.17 21.61
N ALA A 489 -21.41 21.11 22.71
CA ALA A 489 -20.07 21.69 22.84
C ALA A 489 -19.05 20.58 23.19
N PRO A 490 -18.64 19.74 22.22
CA PRO A 490 -18.08 18.41 22.49
C PRO A 490 -16.57 18.41 22.79
N LEU A 491 -15.90 19.56 22.78
CA LEU A 491 -14.44 19.68 22.84
C LEU A 491 -13.86 20.03 24.22
N LEU A 492 -14.70 20.19 25.25
CA LEU A 492 -14.29 20.57 26.61
C LEU A 492 -14.87 19.70 27.74
N CYS A 493 -15.60 18.63 27.42
CA CYS A 493 -16.11 17.68 28.42
C CYS A 493 -15.04 16.67 28.86
N THR A 494 -13.90 17.14 29.38
CA THR A 494 -12.89 16.30 30.06
C THR A 494 -13.40 15.72 31.38
N HIS A 495 -14.57 16.17 31.84
CA HIS A 495 -15.50 15.39 32.66
C HIS A 495 -16.82 15.27 31.91
N CYS A 496 -17.21 14.05 31.48
CA CYS A 496 -18.64 13.70 31.45
C CYS A 496 -19.01 13.47 32.94
N PRO A 497 -19.77 14.36 33.61
CA PRO A 497 -20.24 14.09 34.97
C PRO A 497 -21.17 12.88 34.98
N GLU A 498 -21.36 12.25 36.14
CA GLU A 498 -22.08 10.97 36.31
C GLU A 498 -23.59 11.00 35.97
N ASN A 499 -24.10 12.09 35.39
CA ASN A 499 -25.49 12.25 34.98
C ASN A 499 -25.68 11.73 33.53
N PRO A 500 -26.34 10.57 33.31
CA PRO A 500 -26.29 9.81 32.06
C PRO A 500 -27.18 10.38 30.93
N ARG A 501 -27.33 11.70 30.84
CA ARG A 501 -28.13 12.40 29.81
C ARG A 501 -27.32 13.30 28.88
N ASN A 502 -26.02 13.48 29.14
CA ASN A 502 -25.11 14.06 28.16
C ASN A 502 -24.68 12.96 27.18
N PHE A 503 -24.78 13.22 25.88
CA PHE A 503 -24.46 12.27 24.81
C PHE A 503 -22.95 12.07 24.64
N CYS A 504 -22.30 11.42 25.61
CA CYS A 504 -21.01 10.77 25.39
C CYS A 504 -21.28 9.57 24.44
N TYR A 505 -20.53 9.41 23.34
CA TYR A 505 -20.90 8.46 22.27
C TYR A 505 -20.68 6.99 22.68
N PHE A 506 -21.77 6.25 22.91
CA PHE A 506 -21.72 4.86 23.37
C PHE A 506 -21.93 3.84 22.24
N GLY A 507 -21.02 2.86 22.18
CA GLY A 507 -21.28 1.55 21.59
C GLY A 507 -21.73 0.61 22.71
N PHE A 508 -23.05 0.37 22.79
CA PHE A 508 -23.66 -0.49 23.81
C PHE A 508 -23.86 -1.91 23.26
N PHE A 509 -23.20 -2.90 23.87
CA PHE A 509 -23.28 -4.30 23.47
C PHE A 509 -23.75 -5.13 24.66
N GLU A 510 -24.81 -5.93 24.51
CA GLU A 510 -25.35 -6.75 25.59
C GLU A 510 -25.80 -8.15 25.11
N ASN A 511 -25.48 -9.20 25.89
CA ASN A 511 -25.80 -10.61 25.61
C ASN A 511 -25.30 -11.14 24.24
N ASN A 512 -24.29 -10.49 23.64
CA ASN A 512 -23.78 -10.88 22.32
C ASN A 512 -22.84 -12.09 22.39
N THR A 513 -22.89 -12.94 21.38
CA THR A 513 -22.07 -14.16 21.25
C THR A 513 -21.06 -13.97 20.13
N ILE A 514 -19.76 -14.01 20.43
CA ILE A 514 -18.68 -13.73 19.48
C ILE A 514 -17.72 -14.93 19.47
N ILE A 515 -17.87 -15.82 18.49
CA ILE A 515 -17.17 -17.13 18.46
C ILE A 515 -16.41 -17.34 17.14
N GLY A 516 -15.14 -17.73 17.23
CA GLY A 516 -14.37 -18.27 16.10
C GLY A 516 -14.00 -17.26 15.01
N ASN A 517 -14.15 -15.96 15.26
CA ASN A 517 -13.88 -14.92 14.27
C ASN A 517 -12.37 -14.65 14.19
N SER A 518 -11.81 -14.52 12.99
CA SER A 518 -10.35 -14.41 12.77
C SER A 518 -9.95 -13.18 11.96
N VAL A 519 -8.85 -12.53 12.30
CA VAL A 519 -8.27 -11.42 11.51
C VAL A 519 -6.82 -11.68 11.11
N SER A 520 -6.48 -11.38 9.87
CA SER A 520 -5.12 -11.54 9.33
C SER A 520 -4.14 -10.44 9.76
N LYS A 521 -4.60 -9.45 10.52
CA LYS A 521 -3.76 -8.46 11.20
C LYS A 521 -4.18 -8.33 12.67
N ALA A 522 -4.78 -7.20 13.07
CA ALA A 522 -4.94 -6.79 14.47
C ALA A 522 -6.40 -6.54 14.87
N GLY A 523 -6.71 -6.73 16.15
CA GLY A 523 -8.04 -6.52 16.73
C GLY A 523 -9.06 -7.54 16.23
N ALA A 524 -9.09 -8.75 16.79
CA ALA A 524 -9.98 -9.82 16.33
C ALA A 524 -11.47 -9.40 16.32
N ILE A 525 -11.90 -8.65 17.33
CA ILE A 525 -13.27 -8.17 17.52
C ILE A 525 -13.38 -6.69 17.14
N VAL A 526 -12.49 -5.84 17.68
CA VAL A 526 -12.50 -4.38 17.49
C VAL A 526 -11.13 -3.86 17.07
N TYR A 527 -11.10 -3.02 16.03
CA TYR A 527 -9.91 -2.28 15.62
C TYR A 527 -10.19 -0.78 15.50
N TYR A 528 -9.34 0.08 16.08
CA TYR A 528 -9.40 1.53 15.91
C TYR A 528 -8.33 2.03 14.92
N GLU A 529 -8.72 2.78 13.88
CA GLU A 529 -7.84 3.31 12.81
C GLU A 529 -6.88 4.40 13.31
N LYS A 530 -7.16 5.03 14.45
CA LYS A 530 -6.22 5.88 15.22
C LYS A 530 -6.39 5.65 16.73
N ASN A 531 -5.65 6.43 17.52
CA ASN A 531 -5.57 6.40 18.97
C ASN A 531 -6.80 7.07 19.63
N ASP A 532 -7.56 7.87 18.87
CA ASP A 532 -8.73 8.62 19.35
C ASP A 532 -9.91 7.68 19.64
N VAL A 533 -9.92 7.03 20.81
CA VAL A 533 -11.02 6.20 21.31
C VAL A 533 -12.16 7.10 21.80
N LEU A 534 -12.90 7.68 20.85
CA LEU A 534 -14.08 8.51 21.11
C LEU A 534 -15.30 7.67 21.50
N MET A 535 -15.42 6.46 20.93
CA MET A 535 -16.48 5.49 21.24
C MET A 535 -15.85 4.22 21.80
N ARG A 536 -15.97 4.03 23.11
CA ARG A 536 -15.47 2.83 23.80
C ARG A 536 -16.40 1.64 23.54
N PHE A 537 -15.84 0.51 23.13
CA PHE A 537 -16.56 -0.77 23.12
C PHE A 537 -16.84 -1.23 24.56
N ILE A 538 -18.12 -1.46 24.89
CA ILE A 538 -18.56 -1.95 26.20
C ILE A 538 -19.51 -3.12 26.00
N CYS A 539 -19.04 -4.33 26.29
CA CYS A 539 -19.82 -5.57 26.17
C CYS A 539 -20.26 -6.06 27.56
N ARG A 540 -21.58 -6.14 27.79
CA ARG A 540 -22.21 -6.67 29.00
C ARG A 540 -22.71 -8.10 28.74
N SER A 541 -22.38 -9.03 29.63
CA SER A 541 -22.83 -10.43 29.53
C SER A 541 -22.51 -11.12 28.19
N CYS A 542 -21.49 -10.65 27.48
CA CYS A 542 -21.11 -11.19 26.17
C CYS A 542 -20.29 -12.48 26.32
N TYR A 543 -20.48 -13.43 25.40
CA TYR A 543 -19.74 -14.69 25.34
C TYR A 543 -18.72 -14.65 24.21
N GLU A 544 -17.45 -14.44 24.56
CA GLU A 544 -16.34 -14.39 23.61
C GLU A 544 -15.51 -15.68 23.67
N ARG A 545 -15.28 -16.35 22.52
CA ARG A 545 -14.53 -17.63 22.49
C ARG A 545 -13.83 -17.89 21.16
N ASN A 546 -12.60 -18.39 21.20
CA ASN A 546 -11.82 -18.80 20.02
C ASN A 546 -11.68 -17.71 18.93
N ASN A 547 -11.82 -16.42 19.26
CA ASN A 547 -11.54 -15.34 18.32
C ASN A 547 -10.03 -15.12 18.24
N THR A 548 -9.48 -14.95 17.04
CA THR A 548 -8.02 -14.88 16.81
C THR A 548 -7.62 -13.66 15.99
N ALA A 549 -6.41 -13.17 16.25
CA ALA A 549 -5.71 -12.22 15.41
C ALA A 549 -4.33 -12.81 15.11
N ASP A 550 -3.95 -12.90 13.83
CA ASP A 550 -2.61 -13.37 13.45
C ASP A 550 -1.52 -12.45 14.04
N HIS A 551 -1.86 -11.17 14.23
CA HIS A 551 -0.99 -10.11 14.67
C HIS A 551 -1.70 -9.13 15.64
N GLY A 552 -2.02 -9.57 16.86
CA GLY A 552 -2.52 -8.66 17.89
C GLY A 552 -3.28 -9.33 19.04
N GLN A 553 -4.37 -8.68 19.46
CA GLN A 553 -5.27 -9.09 20.53
C GLN A 553 -6.74 -9.03 20.06
N LEU A 554 -7.69 -9.29 20.95
CA LEU A 554 -9.13 -9.15 20.66
C LEU A 554 -9.53 -7.71 20.33
N TYR A 555 -8.87 -6.74 20.96
CA TYR A 555 -9.08 -5.31 20.76
C TYR A 555 -7.72 -4.66 20.53
N ASN A 556 -7.60 -3.85 19.47
CA ASN A 556 -6.38 -3.07 19.20
C ASN A 556 -6.71 -1.67 18.69
N THR A 557 -5.78 -0.73 18.86
CA THR A 557 -5.80 0.56 18.14
C THR A 557 -4.68 0.65 17.11
N TYR A 558 -4.55 1.82 16.51
CA TYR A 558 -3.34 2.27 15.85
C TYR A 558 -2.19 2.49 16.86
N PHE A 559 -1.03 2.91 16.37
CA PHE A 559 0.16 3.27 17.12
C PHE A 559 -0.08 4.36 18.18
N ASP A 560 -0.26 3.89 19.41
CA ASP A 560 -0.15 4.59 20.69
C ASP A 560 1.09 5.50 20.82
N SER A 561 2.06 4.83 21.42
CA SER A 561 3.32 5.30 21.97
C SER A 561 4.31 4.15 21.80
N PHE A 562 5.54 4.29 22.30
CA PHE A 562 6.53 3.22 22.23
C PHE A 562 7.35 3.14 23.51
N GLU A 563 8.02 2.01 23.72
CA GLU A 563 9.12 1.91 24.67
C GLU A 563 10.42 1.73 23.90
N VAL A 564 11.52 2.25 24.44
CA VAL A 564 12.88 2.08 23.90
C VAL A 564 13.80 1.48 24.96
N ILE A 565 14.30 0.27 24.68
CA ILE A 565 15.24 -0.46 25.53
C ILE A 565 16.64 -0.27 24.93
N VAL A 566 17.52 0.37 25.70
CA VAL A 566 18.86 0.80 25.29
C VAL A 566 19.76 0.93 26.54
N PRO A 567 21.06 0.60 26.49
CA PRO A 567 21.95 0.73 27.65
C PRO A 567 22.07 2.18 28.12
N ARG A 568 21.92 2.41 29.44
CA ARG A 568 22.08 3.75 30.07
C ARG A 568 23.54 4.13 30.31
N THR A 569 24.48 3.20 30.17
CA THR A 569 25.92 3.42 30.35
C THR A 569 26.71 2.70 29.27
N MET A 570 27.68 3.40 28.67
CA MET A 570 28.51 2.89 27.56
C MET A 570 29.92 3.50 27.63
N GLY A 571 30.92 2.91 27.00
CA GLY A 571 32.26 3.48 26.80
C GLY A 571 32.32 4.34 25.54
N THR A 572 33.54 4.68 25.10
CA THR A 572 33.76 5.39 23.83
C THR A 572 34.96 4.83 23.05
N PRO A 573 34.80 4.49 21.75
CA PRO A 573 33.52 4.29 21.07
C PRO A 573 32.90 2.94 21.47
N GLU A 574 31.59 2.88 21.71
CA GLU A 574 30.86 1.61 21.91
C GLU A 574 29.76 1.45 20.86
N GLN A 575 29.48 0.20 20.46
CA GLN A 575 28.35 -0.12 19.58
C GLN A 575 27.14 -0.51 20.44
N ILE A 576 26.09 0.30 20.38
CA ILE A 576 24.84 0.04 21.09
C ILE A 576 23.75 -0.46 20.14
N GLN A 577 22.75 -1.10 20.73
CA GLN A 577 21.52 -1.54 20.09
C GLN A 577 20.35 -0.88 20.83
N ALA A 578 19.39 -0.34 20.08
CA ALA A 578 18.14 0.18 20.61
C ALA A 578 16.98 -0.69 20.10
N ILE A 579 16.22 -1.27 21.02
CA ILE A 579 15.05 -2.09 20.72
C ILE A 579 13.80 -1.25 21.00
N PHE A 580 12.92 -1.13 20.02
CA PHE A 580 11.68 -0.37 20.09
C PHE A 580 10.49 -1.33 20.18
N LEU A 581 9.65 -1.15 21.18
CA LEU A 581 8.36 -1.82 21.33
C LEU A 581 7.28 -0.80 20.96
N ALA A 582 6.59 -1.00 19.84
CA ALA A 582 5.43 -0.17 19.50
C ALA A 582 4.22 -0.64 20.31
N LEU A 583 3.52 0.30 20.94
CA LEU A 583 2.30 0.04 21.72
C LEU A 583 1.07 0.65 21.04
N ASP A 584 -0.09 0.15 21.40
CA ASP A 584 -1.41 0.72 21.09
C ASP A 584 -2.01 1.42 22.32
N ALA A 585 -3.16 2.08 22.18
CA ALA A 585 -3.76 2.90 23.24
C ALA A 585 -4.36 2.09 24.40
N PHE A 586 -4.29 0.75 24.33
CA PHE A 586 -4.61 -0.17 25.41
C PHE A 586 -3.34 -0.77 26.05
N GLY A 587 -2.14 -0.32 25.64
CA GLY A 587 -0.86 -0.86 26.08
C GLY A 587 -0.48 -2.20 25.45
N ASN A 588 -1.23 -2.68 24.45
CA ASN A 588 -0.87 -3.90 23.73
C ASN A 588 0.25 -3.59 22.73
N ARG A 589 1.11 -4.58 22.48
CA ARG A 589 2.13 -4.48 21.42
C ARG A 589 1.48 -4.41 20.03
N LEU A 590 1.77 -3.36 19.28
CA LEU A 590 1.21 -3.07 17.95
C LEU A 590 1.83 -3.99 16.89
N GLN A 591 1.16 -5.09 16.57
CA GLN A 591 1.60 -6.07 15.58
C GLN A 591 0.90 -5.83 14.21
N GLY A 592 1.39 -6.49 13.16
CA GLY A 592 0.75 -6.51 11.83
C GLY A 592 0.90 -5.23 11.02
N ARG A 593 1.83 -4.35 11.42
CA ARG A 593 2.08 -3.03 10.84
C ARG A 593 3.57 -2.77 10.63
N THR A 594 3.88 -1.97 9.62
CA THR A 594 5.25 -1.56 9.25
C THR A 594 5.37 -0.06 8.93
N ASP A 595 4.28 0.71 9.07
CA ASP A 595 4.16 2.13 8.73
C ASP A 595 4.58 3.10 9.85
N VAL A 596 5.31 2.59 10.84
CA VAL A 596 5.94 3.37 11.92
C VAL A 596 7.46 3.27 11.76
N SER A 597 8.15 4.41 11.74
CA SER A 597 9.62 4.49 11.63
C SER A 597 10.22 5.19 12.85
N PHE A 598 11.31 4.62 13.39
CA PHE A 598 12.00 5.11 14.59
C PHE A 598 13.34 5.73 14.23
N PHE A 599 13.53 6.97 14.67
CA PHE A 599 14.72 7.78 14.44
C PHE A 599 15.46 8.05 15.76
N ILE A 600 16.77 8.23 15.70
CA ILE A 600 17.61 8.71 16.82
C ILE A 600 18.32 10.01 16.42
N SER A 601 18.26 11.01 17.31
CA SER A 601 19.11 12.20 17.25
C SER A 601 20.01 12.34 18.48
N SER A 602 21.21 12.87 18.25
CA SER A 602 22.26 13.06 19.25
C SER A 602 22.19 14.44 19.89
N CYS A 603 22.69 14.53 21.13
CA CYS A 603 23.10 15.80 21.71
C CYS A 603 24.22 16.47 20.89
N PRO A 604 24.45 17.79 21.05
CA PRO A 604 25.75 18.38 20.75
C PRO A 604 26.88 17.61 21.47
N ASN A 605 28.07 17.63 20.90
CA ASN A 605 29.30 16.96 21.40
C ASN A 605 29.27 15.41 21.38
N VAL A 606 28.29 14.79 20.72
CA VAL A 606 28.21 13.32 20.54
C VAL A 606 28.22 12.96 19.06
N THR A 607 29.20 12.17 18.61
CA THR A 607 29.26 11.62 17.25
C THR A 607 28.56 10.26 17.17
N LEU A 608 27.37 10.24 16.56
CA LEU A 608 26.64 9.02 16.19
C LEU A 608 26.99 8.58 14.77
N THR A 609 27.39 7.32 14.57
CA THR A 609 27.52 6.70 13.24
C THR A 609 26.81 5.33 13.20
N GLY A 610 26.45 4.86 12.00
CA GLY A 610 25.63 3.65 11.81
C GLY A 610 24.18 3.94 11.42
N ILE A 611 23.29 2.96 11.63
CA ILE A 611 21.88 3.05 11.24
C ILE A 611 21.15 3.98 12.22
N ARG A 612 20.55 5.07 11.72
CA ARG A 612 19.79 6.06 12.52
C ARG A 612 18.27 6.02 12.33
N ASN A 613 17.77 5.17 11.43
CA ASN A 613 16.33 4.99 11.15
C ASN A 613 16.03 3.51 10.97
N VAL A 614 14.95 3.00 11.59
CA VAL A 614 14.43 1.65 11.37
C VAL A 614 12.91 1.62 11.32
N GLY A 615 12.33 0.83 10.41
CA GLY A 615 10.90 0.57 10.35
C GLY A 615 10.46 -0.48 11.39
N LEU A 616 9.20 -0.41 11.81
CA LEU A 616 8.54 -1.44 12.61
C LEU A 616 8.41 -2.75 11.81
N SER A 617 8.70 -3.89 12.43
CA SER A 617 8.41 -5.21 11.86
C SER A 617 6.98 -5.66 12.17
N MET A 618 6.45 -6.60 11.37
CA MET A 618 5.12 -7.20 11.58
C MET A 618 4.91 -7.79 12.98
N VAL A 619 5.99 -8.12 13.71
CA VAL A 619 5.92 -8.61 15.10
C VAL A 619 5.73 -7.46 16.11
N GLY A 620 5.61 -6.19 15.70
CA GLY A 620 5.51 -5.04 16.60
C GLY A 620 6.80 -4.74 17.37
N MET A 621 7.95 -4.95 16.73
CA MET A 621 9.28 -4.59 17.24
C MET A 621 10.10 -3.93 16.13
N ALA A 622 10.92 -2.94 16.47
CA ALA A 622 12.02 -2.49 15.62
C ALA A 622 13.34 -2.63 16.38
N VAL A 623 14.44 -2.85 15.66
CA VAL A 623 15.77 -3.04 16.26
C VAL A 623 16.77 -2.21 15.46
N MET A 624 17.26 -1.13 16.07
CA MET A 624 18.30 -0.28 15.50
C MET A 624 19.65 -0.76 16.03
N TYR A 625 20.52 -1.21 15.13
CA TYR A 625 21.78 -1.90 15.43
C TYR A 625 22.97 -1.20 14.76
N ASN A 626 24.18 -1.57 15.17
CA ASN A 626 25.45 -0.94 14.77
C ASN A 626 25.48 0.58 15.04
N ILE A 627 24.76 1.07 16.05
CA ILE A 627 24.82 2.47 16.48
C ILE A 627 26.15 2.66 17.21
N LYS A 628 27.17 3.16 16.51
CA LYS A 628 28.43 3.57 17.13
C LYS A 628 28.23 4.93 17.78
N VAL A 629 28.45 5.01 19.08
CA VAL A 629 28.46 6.26 19.84
C VAL A 629 29.89 6.61 20.23
N SER A 630 30.31 7.84 19.99
CA SER A 630 31.54 8.41 20.55
C SER A 630 31.28 9.79 21.13
N ALA A 631 31.87 10.08 22.28
CA ALA A 631 31.79 11.38 22.97
C ALA A 631 32.90 11.48 24.04
N PRO A 632 33.18 12.66 24.61
CA PRO A 632 34.10 12.77 25.73
C PRO A 632 33.67 11.87 26.92
N PRO A 633 34.58 11.11 27.55
CA PRO A 633 34.25 10.33 28.74
C PRO A 633 33.70 11.23 29.86
N GLY A 634 32.68 10.74 30.58
CA GLY A 634 31.94 11.52 31.57
C GLY A 634 30.77 12.34 31.00
N THR A 635 30.61 12.42 29.68
CA THR A 635 29.47 13.12 29.05
C THR A 635 28.15 12.43 29.38
N VAL A 636 27.18 13.20 29.86
CA VAL A 636 25.77 12.80 29.97
C VAL A 636 25.03 13.36 28.75
N CYS A 637 24.32 12.50 28.00
CA CYS A 637 23.52 12.90 26.86
C CYS A 637 22.11 12.31 26.94
N ASN A 638 21.10 13.15 26.76
CA ASN A 638 19.72 12.74 26.55
C ASN A 638 19.49 12.50 25.06
N PHE A 639 19.55 11.24 24.63
CA PHE A 639 19.23 10.88 23.25
C PHE A 639 17.73 10.98 23.02
N THR A 640 17.36 11.71 21.98
CA THR A 640 15.98 11.86 21.55
C THR A 640 15.66 10.79 20.53
N PHE A 641 14.77 9.87 20.91
CA PHE A 641 14.18 8.88 20.04
C PHE A 641 12.82 9.38 19.57
N THR A 642 12.57 9.30 18.27
CA THR A 642 11.36 9.84 17.64
C THR A 642 10.69 8.78 16.78
N ALA A 643 9.43 8.48 17.05
CA ALA A 643 8.61 7.61 16.22
C ALA A 643 7.70 8.45 15.30
N VAL A 644 7.81 8.22 13.99
CA VAL A 644 7.01 8.89 12.95
C VAL A 644 6.07 7.87 12.32
N SER A 645 4.82 8.29 12.08
CA SER A 645 3.75 7.50 11.47
C SER A 645 3.06 8.34 10.40
N LEU A 646 2.50 7.70 9.37
CA LEU A 646 1.71 8.36 8.33
C LEU A 646 0.32 8.85 8.79
N LEU A 647 -0.21 8.36 9.92
CA LEU A 647 -1.56 8.72 10.41
C LEU A 647 -1.57 9.64 11.64
N LEU A 648 -0.44 9.73 12.37
CA LEU A 648 -0.25 10.70 13.46
C LEU A 648 0.24 12.05 12.91
N PRO A 649 -0.39 13.18 13.27
CA PRO A 649 0.03 14.51 12.81
C PRO A 649 1.26 15.06 13.55
N THR A 650 1.69 14.38 14.62
CA THR A 650 2.80 14.77 15.49
C THR A 650 3.64 13.54 15.82
N PRO A 651 4.97 13.56 15.64
CA PRO A 651 5.85 12.46 16.04
C PRO A 651 5.81 12.24 17.56
N GLN A 652 5.82 10.97 17.99
CA GLN A 652 5.99 10.63 19.40
C GLN A 652 7.47 10.67 19.76
N VAL A 653 7.82 11.22 20.93
CA VAL A 653 9.21 11.51 21.31
C VAL A 653 9.53 11.02 22.72
N ILE A 654 10.65 10.29 22.87
CA ILE A 654 11.16 9.80 24.15
C ILE A 654 12.63 10.16 24.30
N ASN A 655 12.97 10.84 25.41
CA ASN A 655 14.34 11.20 25.74
C ASN A 655 14.92 10.19 26.74
N VAL A 656 16.00 9.51 26.36
CA VAL A 656 16.73 8.59 27.26
C VAL A 656 18.09 9.17 27.62
N SER A 657 18.32 9.39 28.91
CA SER A 657 19.63 9.80 29.42
C SER A 657 20.61 8.62 29.41
N MET A 658 21.76 8.80 28.76
CA MET A 658 22.88 7.88 28.77
C MET A 658 24.14 8.59 29.28
N VAL A 659 24.98 7.86 30.01
CA VAL A 659 26.26 8.34 30.52
C VAL A 659 27.41 7.60 29.85
N VAL A 660 28.33 8.36 29.22
CA VAL A 660 29.58 7.79 28.73
C VAL A 660 30.52 7.60 29.92
N ARG A 661 30.88 6.35 30.20
CA ARG A 661 31.78 5.93 31.28
C ARG A 661 33.13 6.63 31.12
N ASN A 662 33.70 7.08 32.24
CA ASN A 662 35.10 7.50 32.29
C ASN A 662 36.01 6.35 31.84
N CYS A 663 37.13 6.68 31.19
CA CYS A 663 38.15 5.68 30.87
C CYS A 663 38.66 5.00 32.16
N THR A 664 38.78 3.68 32.14
CA THR A 664 39.11 2.87 33.32
C THR A 664 40.60 2.50 33.35
N GLY A 665 41.25 2.68 34.50
CA GLY A 665 42.70 2.44 34.65
C GLY A 665 43.54 3.50 33.97
N ASP A 666 44.71 3.13 33.46
CA ASP A 666 45.69 4.04 32.84
C ASP A 666 45.32 4.49 31.39
N ALA A 667 44.06 4.34 31.00
CA ALA A 667 43.57 4.74 29.69
C ALA A 667 43.12 6.21 29.69
N THR A 668 43.62 6.99 28.75
CA THR A 668 43.24 8.40 28.56
C THR A 668 42.46 8.61 27.25
N PRO A 669 41.61 9.64 27.16
CA PRO A 669 40.86 9.93 25.94
C PRO A 669 41.76 10.55 24.86
N TYR A 670 41.69 9.99 23.65
CA TYR A 670 42.26 10.56 22.44
C TYR A 670 41.18 10.70 21.36
N ILE A 671 41.27 11.76 20.56
CA ILE A 671 40.43 11.96 19.37
C ILE A 671 41.20 11.43 18.16
N VAL A 672 40.59 10.50 17.43
CA VAL A 672 41.07 9.97 16.15
C VAL A 672 39.90 10.06 15.18
N GLU A 673 40.06 10.82 14.08
CA GLU A 673 39.04 10.98 13.04
C GLU A 673 37.64 11.33 13.62
N ASP A 674 37.59 12.39 14.43
CA ASP A 674 36.41 12.89 15.15
C ASP A 674 35.68 11.87 16.06
N THR A 675 36.37 10.77 16.40
CA THR A 675 35.88 9.78 17.36
C THR A 675 36.80 9.65 18.58
N TYR A 676 36.17 9.59 19.76
CA TYR A 676 36.85 9.52 21.06
C TYR A 676 37.14 8.07 21.44
N TYR A 677 38.42 7.73 21.67
CA TYR A 677 38.87 6.43 22.15
C TYR A 677 39.55 6.56 23.52
N CYS A 678 39.23 5.65 24.45
CA CYS A 678 40.06 5.42 25.62
C CYS A 678 41.26 4.53 25.25
N LEU A 679 42.48 5.10 25.16
CA LEU A 679 43.70 4.37 24.78
C LEU A 679 44.73 4.39 25.92
N THR A 680 45.49 3.30 26.05
CA THR A 680 46.59 3.18 27.03
C THR A 680 47.92 3.63 26.42
N LEU A 681 48.69 4.44 27.15
CA LEU A 681 49.98 4.95 26.68
C LEU A 681 51.08 3.88 26.76
N HIS A 682 51.46 3.31 25.61
CA HIS A 682 52.34 2.15 25.53
C HIS A 682 53.81 2.55 25.28
N GLY A 683 54.51 2.95 26.35
CA GLY A 683 55.93 3.28 26.33
C GLY A 683 56.88 2.07 26.23
N ILE A 684 58.19 2.34 26.19
CA ILE A 684 59.24 1.30 26.32
C ILE A 684 59.12 0.65 27.71
N SER A 685 59.10 -0.68 27.75
CA SER A 685 58.98 -1.47 28.98
C SER A 685 60.10 -1.14 29.97
N ASN A 686 59.75 -0.93 31.24
CA ASN A 686 60.72 -0.61 32.29
C ASN A 686 61.72 -1.78 32.52
N ILE A 687 61.29 -3.03 32.33
CA ILE A 687 62.16 -4.21 32.38
C ILE A 687 63.26 -4.11 31.29
N LEU A 688 62.88 -3.73 30.07
CA LEU A 688 63.82 -3.55 28.97
C LEU A 688 64.78 -2.38 29.21
N LYS A 689 64.29 -1.25 29.74
CA LYS A 689 65.16 -0.11 30.13
C LYS A 689 66.23 -0.53 31.12
N ILE A 690 65.87 -1.32 32.15
CA ILE A 690 66.81 -1.83 33.15
C ILE A 690 67.88 -2.71 32.49
N ILE A 691 67.46 -3.75 31.76
CA ILE A 691 68.39 -4.70 31.11
C ILE A 691 69.38 -3.99 30.18
N MET A 692 68.89 -3.12 29.28
CA MET A 692 69.74 -2.41 28.33
C MET A 692 70.66 -1.39 29.02
N SER A 693 70.19 -0.74 30.08
CA SER A 693 71.02 0.17 30.89
C SER A 693 72.16 -0.57 31.59
N THR A 694 71.87 -1.72 32.24
CA THR A 694 72.90 -2.53 32.93
C THR A 694 73.99 -3.01 31.96
N ILE A 695 73.62 -3.52 30.77
CA ILE A 695 74.59 -3.96 29.77
C ILE A 695 75.44 -2.77 29.28
N ALA A 696 74.84 -1.60 29.05
CA ALA A 696 75.55 -0.39 28.65
C ALA A 696 76.55 0.08 29.73
N ILE A 697 76.20 0.02 31.02
CA ILE A 697 77.12 0.35 32.13
C ILE A 697 78.33 -0.58 32.12
N VAL A 698 78.12 -1.90 32.03
CA VAL A 698 79.21 -2.90 32.05
C VAL A 698 80.17 -2.70 30.87
N ILE A 699 79.67 -2.50 29.66
CA ILE A 699 80.50 -2.27 28.47
C ILE A 699 81.22 -0.92 28.55
N THR A 700 80.58 0.13 29.07
CA THR A 700 81.22 1.45 29.25
C THR A 700 82.35 1.38 30.27
N LEU A 701 82.17 0.67 31.39
CA LEU A 701 83.23 0.43 32.38
C LEU A 701 84.39 -0.40 31.81
N PHE A 702 84.08 -1.43 31.01
CA PHE A 702 85.11 -2.24 30.33
C PHE A 702 85.91 -1.41 29.32
N LEU A 703 85.27 -0.57 28.51
CA LEU A 703 85.96 0.34 27.59
C LEU A 703 86.82 1.38 28.33
N MET A 704 86.34 1.92 29.45
CA MET A 704 87.15 2.79 30.32
C MET A 704 88.38 2.05 30.88
N PHE A 705 88.24 0.78 31.27
CA PHE A 705 89.36 -0.05 31.68
C PHE A 705 90.35 -0.30 30.53
N CYS A 706 89.89 -0.60 29.31
CA CYS A 706 90.75 -0.75 28.13
C CYS A 706 91.52 0.55 27.81
N ILE A 707 90.88 1.71 27.90
CA ILE A 707 91.54 3.03 27.71
C ILE A 707 92.59 3.28 28.81
N ALA A 708 92.24 3.05 30.09
CA ALA A 708 93.17 3.21 31.20
C ALA A 708 94.36 2.24 31.13
N TYR A 709 94.12 0.98 30.72
CA TYR A 709 95.14 -0.06 30.58
C TYR A 709 96.10 0.23 29.42
N THR A 710 95.58 0.64 28.26
CA THR A 710 96.42 1.04 27.10
C THR A 710 97.24 2.30 27.39
N PHE A 711 96.70 3.24 28.17
CA PHE A 711 97.44 4.40 28.67
C PHE A 711 98.54 3.99 29.69
N TYR A 712 98.22 3.10 30.63
CA TYR A 712 99.17 2.61 31.64
C TYR A 712 100.31 1.77 31.04
N LYS A 713 100.06 1.03 29.96
CA LYS A 713 101.07 0.20 29.25
C LYS A 713 101.70 0.89 28.03
N ARG A 714 101.61 2.21 27.91
CA ARG A 714 102.08 2.99 26.75
C ARG A 714 103.52 2.74 26.32
N GLU A 715 104.42 2.46 27.28
CA GLU A 715 105.85 2.20 27.03
C GLU A 715 106.15 0.75 26.60
N HIS A 716 105.17 -0.16 26.68
CA HIS A 716 105.35 -1.54 26.25
C HIS A 716 105.58 -1.59 24.72
N PRO A 717 106.59 -2.31 24.19
CA PRO A 717 106.97 -2.23 22.78
C PRO A 717 105.82 -2.52 21.81
N ILE A 718 104.94 -3.48 22.15
CA ILE A 718 103.71 -3.80 21.40
C ILE A 718 102.82 -2.56 21.16
N ILE A 719 102.72 -1.66 22.14
CA ILE A 719 101.90 -0.44 22.09
C ILE A 719 102.72 0.75 21.53
N HIS A 720 104.05 0.70 21.60
CA HIS A 720 104.93 1.70 20.96
C HIS A 720 105.00 1.55 19.44
N TYR A 721 104.93 0.32 18.89
CA TYR A 721 104.99 0.07 17.44
C TYR A 721 103.64 0.20 16.70
N SER A 722 102.56 0.53 17.41
CA SER A 722 101.20 0.74 16.85
C SER A 722 100.82 2.22 16.93
N ASN A 723 99.90 2.70 16.09
CA ASN A 723 99.46 4.09 16.14
C ASN A 723 98.59 4.37 17.37
N GLN A 724 99.22 4.76 18.48
CA GLN A 724 98.59 5.03 19.77
C GLN A 724 97.39 5.99 19.66
N TYR A 725 97.51 7.09 18.90
CA TYR A 725 96.44 8.06 18.73
C TYR A 725 95.25 7.50 17.95
N PHE A 726 95.48 6.65 16.96
CA PHE A 726 94.41 5.95 16.25
C PHE A 726 93.69 4.96 17.19
N MET A 727 94.42 4.15 17.96
CA MET A 727 93.84 3.22 18.93
C MET A 727 92.98 3.94 19.99
N TYR A 728 93.47 5.05 20.56
CA TYR A 728 92.67 5.86 21.49
C TYR A 728 91.42 6.45 20.81
N THR A 729 91.51 6.89 19.55
CA THR A 729 90.37 7.43 18.79
C THR A 729 89.29 6.36 18.57
N VAL A 730 89.68 5.12 18.26
CA VAL A 730 88.73 3.98 18.11
C VAL A 730 88.07 3.63 19.45
N LEU A 731 88.84 3.51 20.53
CA LEU A 731 88.30 3.20 21.86
C LEU A 731 87.38 4.30 22.39
N PHE A 732 87.74 5.58 22.20
CA PHE A 732 86.92 6.73 22.57
C PHE A 732 85.63 6.81 21.73
N GLY A 733 85.70 6.46 20.44
CA GLY A 733 84.52 6.30 19.58
C GLY A 733 83.58 5.20 20.08
N CYS A 734 84.12 4.05 20.50
CA CYS A 734 83.32 2.96 21.09
C CYS A 734 82.66 3.40 22.42
N LEU A 735 83.39 4.13 23.27
CA LEU A 735 82.89 4.66 24.54
C LEU A 735 81.73 5.64 24.34
N LEU A 736 81.85 6.57 23.39
CA LEU A 736 80.79 7.53 23.09
C LEU A 736 79.58 6.84 22.44
N SER A 737 79.81 5.79 21.66
CA SER A 737 78.74 4.94 21.13
C SER A 737 77.98 4.21 22.25
N SER A 738 78.67 3.61 23.24
CA SER A 738 77.99 2.93 24.37
C SER A 738 77.22 3.91 25.27
N VAL A 739 77.78 5.10 25.53
CA VAL A 739 77.12 6.15 26.31
C VAL A 739 75.86 6.71 25.62
N SER A 740 75.80 6.72 24.28
CA SER A 740 74.63 7.21 23.53
C SER A 740 73.34 6.41 23.78
N ILE A 741 73.44 5.19 24.34
CA ILE A 741 72.30 4.33 24.65
C ILE A 741 71.46 4.90 25.79
N PHE A 742 72.06 5.51 26.82
CA PHE A 742 71.32 6.03 27.97
C PHE A 742 70.24 7.08 27.59
N PRO A 743 70.55 8.18 26.89
CA PRO A 743 69.51 9.13 26.48
C PRO A 743 68.55 8.55 25.44
N THR A 744 68.91 7.47 24.73
CA THR A 744 67.98 6.70 23.89
C THR A 744 66.92 5.97 24.72
N LEU A 745 67.31 5.40 25.88
CA LEU A 745 66.40 4.72 26.81
C LEU A 745 65.51 5.68 27.64
N PHE A 746 66.03 6.87 27.98
CA PHE A 746 65.36 7.81 28.88
C PHE A 746 64.65 8.98 28.16
N VAL A 747 65.25 9.56 27.12
CA VAL A 747 64.69 10.68 26.33
C VAL A 747 64.01 10.18 25.04
N GLY A 748 64.00 8.86 24.82
CA GLY A 748 63.21 8.16 23.80
C GLY A 748 63.71 8.28 22.35
N THR A 749 64.18 9.47 21.92
CA THR A 749 64.51 9.72 20.51
C THR A 749 65.67 10.69 20.24
N PHE A 750 65.87 11.72 21.07
CA PHE A 750 66.57 12.94 20.59
C PHE A 750 68.10 12.87 20.45
N VAL A 751 68.76 11.83 20.98
CA VAL A 751 70.24 11.83 21.15
C VAL A 751 70.97 10.72 20.37
N THR A 752 70.26 9.80 19.71
CA THR A 752 70.89 8.79 18.82
C THR A 752 71.73 9.40 17.70
N ALA A 753 71.45 10.65 17.31
CA ALA A 753 72.25 11.41 16.35
C ALA A 753 73.70 11.69 16.81
N PHE A 754 73.94 11.78 18.13
CA PHE A 754 75.28 11.98 18.69
C PHE A 754 76.12 10.69 18.74
N ALA A 755 75.53 9.52 18.50
CA ALA A 755 76.22 8.23 18.53
C ALA A 755 77.23 8.03 17.38
N ILE A 756 77.16 8.87 16.34
CA ILE A 756 77.93 8.72 15.09
C ILE A 756 78.66 10.03 14.77
N ILE A 757 79.66 10.35 15.60
CA ILE A 757 80.48 11.57 15.51
C ILE A 757 81.08 11.83 14.12
N PRO A 758 81.53 10.83 13.33
CA PRO A 758 81.96 11.06 11.94
C PRO A 758 80.88 11.62 11.00
N THR A 759 79.59 11.40 11.30
CA THR A 759 78.46 11.95 10.54
C THR A 759 77.87 13.22 11.16
N GLY A 760 78.49 13.76 12.22
CA GLY A 760 77.94 14.85 13.04
C GLY A 760 77.47 16.05 12.22
N ILE A 761 78.18 16.43 11.15
CA ILE A 761 77.79 17.54 10.25
C ILE A 761 76.46 17.25 9.54
N ILE A 762 76.30 16.06 8.96
CA ILE A 762 75.07 15.65 8.23
C ILE A 762 73.90 15.51 9.22
N ALA A 763 74.14 14.91 10.38
CA ALA A 763 73.14 14.75 11.43
C ALA A 763 72.67 16.12 12.00
N PHE A 764 73.60 17.04 12.26
CA PHE A 764 73.31 18.39 12.74
C PHE A 764 72.50 19.19 11.71
N ILE A 765 72.89 19.16 10.43
CA ILE A 765 72.12 19.76 9.33
C ILE A 765 70.70 19.16 9.28
N SER A 766 70.55 17.84 9.41
CA SER A 766 69.24 17.19 9.41
C SER A 766 68.35 17.62 10.59
N ILE A 767 68.92 17.87 11.77
CA ILE A 767 68.19 18.35 12.96
C ILE A 767 67.73 19.81 12.78
N PHE A 768 68.57 20.67 12.20
CA PHE A 768 68.23 22.08 11.97
C PHE A 768 67.19 22.28 10.85
N ILE A 769 67.18 21.42 9.82
CA ILE A 769 66.19 21.50 8.73
C ILE A 769 64.84 20.92 9.16
N HIS A 770 64.82 19.85 9.97
CA HIS A 770 63.58 19.14 10.33
C HIS A 770 63.30 19.14 11.84
N ASN A 771 62.43 20.05 12.26
CA ASN A 771 61.82 20.03 13.60
C ASN A 771 61.05 18.72 13.84
N LEU A 772 61.68 17.77 14.54
CA LEU A 772 61.10 16.48 14.92
C LEU A 772 59.92 16.66 15.88
N LYS A 773 58.72 16.78 15.33
CA LYS A 773 57.47 16.83 16.11
C LYS A 773 57.16 15.45 16.74
N PRO A 774 56.58 15.41 17.94
CA PRO A 774 56.02 14.19 18.49
C PRO A 774 54.78 13.77 17.68
N ARG A 775 54.66 12.47 17.42
CA ARG A 775 53.56 11.83 16.72
C ARG A 775 53.05 10.65 17.55
N TYR A 776 51.75 10.68 17.82
CA TYR A 776 51.02 9.53 18.36
C TYR A 776 50.73 8.55 17.22
N VAL A 777 51.06 7.27 17.45
CA VAL A 777 50.69 6.15 16.58
C VAL A 777 49.64 5.35 17.31
N TYR A 778 48.43 5.33 16.77
CA TYR A 778 47.26 4.69 17.38
C TYR A 778 47.15 3.23 16.92
N ASP A 779 47.14 2.30 17.87
CA ASP A 779 46.80 0.90 17.68
C ASP A 779 45.42 0.65 18.30
N LEU A 780 44.40 0.87 17.48
CA LEU A 780 42.99 0.74 17.88
C LEU A 780 42.60 -0.71 18.21
N ASN A 781 43.30 -1.71 17.64
CA ASN A 781 43.02 -3.13 17.86
C ASN A 781 43.45 -3.57 19.27
N ASN A 782 44.57 -3.05 19.76
CA ASN A 782 45.06 -3.33 21.11
C ASN A 782 44.70 -2.25 22.15
N SER A 783 43.89 -1.25 21.78
CA SER A 783 43.56 -0.07 22.60
C SER A 783 44.79 0.65 23.18
N LYS A 784 45.82 0.82 22.34
CA LYS A 784 47.12 1.39 22.69
C LYS A 784 47.44 2.62 21.85
N VAL A 785 48.21 3.53 22.45
CA VAL A 785 48.86 4.62 21.73
C VAL A 785 50.36 4.61 22.01
N ALA A 786 51.17 4.59 20.96
CA ALA A 786 52.62 4.71 21.06
C ALA A 786 53.04 6.16 20.81
N TYR A 787 53.82 6.74 21.72
CA TYR A 787 54.46 8.03 21.53
C TYR A 787 55.78 7.85 20.77
N THR A 788 55.90 8.48 19.59
CA THR A 788 57.10 8.41 18.74
C THR A 788 57.47 9.81 18.27
N CYS A 789 58.75 10.18 18.28
CA CYS A 789 59.20 11.41 17.61
C CYS A 789 59.87 11.01 16.30
N GLY A 790 59.33 11.49 15.18
CA GLY A 790 59.80 11.14 13.85
C GLY A 790 59.14 12.02 12.81
N ASN A 791 59.87 12.31 11.74
CA ASN A 791 59.29 12.95 10.56
C ASN A 791 58.37 11.96 9.82
N SER A 792 57.48 12.43 8.94
CA SER A 792 56.77 11.54 8.00
C SER A 792 57.74 10.81 7.07
N ASP A 793 58.85 11.45 6.76
CA ASP A 793 59.72 11.09 5.65
C ASP A 793 60.97 10.37 6.15
N ASN A 794 60.95 9.04 6.12
CA ASN A 794 62.10 8.19 6.44
C ASN A 794 63.32 8.38 5.51
N ILE A 795 63.17 9.17 4.43
CA ILE A 795 64.14 9.38 3.34
C ILE A 795 65.52 9.78 3.88
N TYR A 796 65.60 10.77 4.78
CA TYR A 796 66.88 11.23 5.35
C TYR A 796 67.62 10.13 6.12
N LEU A 797 66.87 9.29 6.84
CA LEU A 797 67.42 8.20 7.64
C LEU A 797 67.92 7.06 6.75
N ILE A 798 67.26 6.81 5.62
CA ILE A 798 67.73 5.90 4.56
C ILE A 798 69.01 6.45 3.90
N LEU A 799 69.06 7.74 3.56
CA LEU A 799 70.23 8.37 2.93
C LEU A 799 71.48 8.30 3.84
N ILE A 800 71.34 8.58 5.14
CA ILE A 800 72.44 8.46 6.12
C ILE A 800 72.94 7.01 6.19
N TYR A 801 72.05 6.02 6.16
CA TYR A 801 72.45 4.60 6.16
C TYR A 801 73.15 4.17 4.87
N ILE A 802 72.68 4.60 3.69
CA ILE A 802 73.36 4.34 2.41
C ILE A 802 74.78 4.94 2.41
N TYR A 803 74.92 6.16 2.92
CA TYR A 803 76.22 6.84 3.06
C TYR A 803 77.19 6.08 3.98
N LEU A 804 76.71 5.61 5.15
CA LEU A 804 77.51 4.78 6.08
C LEU A 804 77.94 3.45 5.45
N VAL A 805 77.02 2.73 4.79
CA VAL A 805 77.32 1.48 4.08
C VAL A 805 78.37 1.71 2.98
N ALA A 806 78.24 2.80 2.21
CA ALA A 806 79.22 3.16 1.18
C ALA A 806 80.62 3.42 1.76
N ILE A 807 80.73 4.15 2.89
CA ILE A 807 82.01 4.39 3.57
C ILE A 807 82.62 3.08 4.08
N CYS A 808 81.84 2.23 4.77
CA CYS A 808 82.33 0.95 5.28
C CYS A 808 82.76 0.00 4.16
N LEU A 809 82.06 0.01 3.01
CA LEU A 809 82.43 -0.75 1.82
C LEU A 809 83.73 -0.22 1.19
N VAL A 810 83.86 1.10 0.98
CA VAL A 810 85.10 1.70 0.46
C VAL A 810 86.30 1.43 1.38
N GLY A 811 86.11 1.57 2.70
CA GLY A 811 87.14 1.25 3.69
C GLY A 811 87.54 -0.23 3.68
N SER A 812 86.58 -1.14 3.55
CA SER A 812 86.83 -2.58 3.41
C SER A 812 87.60 -2.90 2.12
N VAL A 813 87.23 -2.29 0.99
CA VAL A 813 87.94 -2.43 -0.30
C VAL A 813 89.36 -1.88 -0.24
N MET A 814 89.56 -0.75 0.45
CA MET A 814 90.91 -0.21 0.71
C MET A 814 91.75 -1.21 1.51
N ALA A 815 91.24 -1.73 2.63
CA ALA A 815 91.98 -2.71 3.44
C ALA A 815 92.33 -3.99 2.66
N ILE A 816 91.40 -4.51 1.85
CA ILE A 816 91.64 -5.67 0.96
C ILE A 816 92.74 -5.36 -0.07
N LYS A 817 92.80 -4.15 -0.63
CA LYS A 817 93.88 -3.73 -1.54
C LYS A 817 95.22 -3.60 -0.79
N PHE A 818 95.23 -2.97 0.39
CA PHE A 818 96.44 -2.80 1.19
C PHE A 818 97.03 -4.13 1.70
N ARG A 819 96.23 -5.18 1.87
CA ARG A 819 96.70 -6.54 2.22
C ARG A 819 97.77 -7.11 1.26
N LYS A 820 97.84 -6.66 0.00
CA LYS A 820 98.91 -7.05 -0.95
C LYS A 820 100.25 -6.37 -0.67
N TYR A 821 100.25 -5.19 -0.07
CA TYR A 821 101.45 -4.42 0.25
C TYR A 821 102.02 -4.88 1.59
N LYS A 822 102.66 -6.05 1.60
CA LYS A 822 103.49 -6.47 2.73
C LYS A 822 104.66 -5.49 2.87
N THR A 823 104.57 -4.61 3.86
CA THR A 823 105.73 -3.96 4.45
C THR A 823 106.73 -5.02 4.96
N ARG A 824 108.01 -4.66 5.09
CA ARG A 824 109.10 -5.59 5.42
C ARG A 824 108.74 -6.53 6.58
N GLN A 825 109.18 -7.79 6.46
CA GLN A 825 109.21 -8.76 7.58
C GLN A 825 109.79 -8.04 8.82
N GLY A 826 109.03 -8.04 9.91
CA GLY A 826 109.24 -7.15 11.05
C GLY A 826 107.97 -6.38 11.45
N THR A 827 107.36 -5.65 10.51
CA THR A 827 106.35 -4.62 10.82
C THR A 827 104.92 -5.14 11.04
N PHE A 828 104.21 -4.55 12.00
CA PHE A 828 102.81 -4.89 12.35
C PHE A 828 101.82 -4.52 11.22
N HIS A 829 100.89 -5.43 10.91
CA HIS A 829 99.87 -5.23 9.87
C HIS A 829 98.56 -4.61 10.41
N GLU A 830 98.67 -3.42 10.98
CA GLU A 830 97.52 -2.58 11.43
C GLU A 830 96.39 -2.45 10.38
N PRO A 831 96.65 -2.33 9.05
CA PRO A 831 95.59 -2.25 8.05
C PRO A 831 94.68 -3.49 7.94
N ASN A 832 95.19 -4.69 8.25
CA ASN A 832 94.36 -5.92 8.24
C ASN A 832 93.37 -5.92 9.41
N VAL A 833 93.79 -5.42 10.58
CA VAL A 833 92.95 -5.23 11.78
C VAL A 833 91.81 -4.27 11.47
N ILE A 834 92.14 -3.10 10.93
CA ILE A 834 91.17 -2.07 10.56
C ILE A 834 90.19 -2.62 9.51
N GLY A 835 90.68 -3.41 8.56
CA GLY A 835 89.85 -4.11 7.58
C GLY A 835 88.83 -5.07 8.21
N ILE A 836 89.24 -5.89 9.18
CA ILE A 836 88.35 -6.82 9.90
C ILE A 836 87.29 -6.05 10.71
N MET A 837 87.68 -4.98 11.40
CA MET A 837 86.75 -4.13 12.16
C MET A 837 85.72 -3.45 11.25
N LEU A 838 86.15 -2.89 10.11
CA LEU A 838 85.26 -2.28 9.12
C LEU A 838 84.34 -3.29 8.45
N TYR A 839 84.83 -4.50 8.17
CA TYR A 839 84.04 -5.60 7.59
C TYR A 839 82.95 -6.09 8.55
N ASN A 840 83.29 -6.27 9.83
CA ASN A 840 82.31 -6.61 10.87
C ASN A 840 81.26 -5.49 11.03
N GLY A 841 81.67 -4.23 11.01
CA GLY A 841 80.76 -3.08 11.02
C GLY A 841 79.83 -3.04 9.79
N LEU A 842 80.35 -3.38 8.60
CA LEU A 842 79.57 -3.45 7.36
C LEU A 842 78.51 -4.57 7.42
N ILE A 843 78.88 -5.77 7.88
CA ILE A 843 77.93 -6.88 8.07
C ILE A 843 76.82 -6.49 9.03
N LEU A 844 77.17 -5.88 10.17
CA LEU A 844 76.18 -5.39 11.14
C LEU A 844 75.24 -4.39 10.46
N LEU A 845 75.75 -3.31 9.84
CA LEU A 845 74.92 -2.31 9.15
C LEU A 845 73.93 -2.93 8.16
N ILE A 846 74.37 -3.87 7.33
CA ILE A 846 73.53 -4.57 6.34
C ILE A 846 72.38 -5.34 6.99
N ILE A 847 72.60 -5.98 8.14
CA ILE A 847 71.57 -6.72 8.89
C ILE A 847 70.55 -5.78 9.56
N ILE A 848 71.02 -4.62 10.05
CA ILE A 848 70.22 -3.72 10.90
C ILE A 848 69.23 -2.89 10.11
N ILE A 849 69.64 -2.38 8.95
CA ILE A 849 68.84 -1.45 8.17
C ILE A 849 67.47 -2.07 7.83
N PRO A 850 67.37 -3.32 7.32
CA PRO A 850 66.09 -4.01 7.18
C PRO A 850 65.35 -4.18 8.51
N LEU A 851 66.01 -4.73 9.54
CA LEU A 851 65.39 -5.03 10.84
C LEU A 851 64.75 -3.79 11.50
N ARG A 852 65.40 -2.63 11.44
CA ARG A 852 64.86 -1.37 11.97
C ARG A 852 63.59 -0.94 11.22
N PHE A 853 63.56 -1.09 9.89
CA PHE A 853 62.38 -0.77 9.09
C PHE A 853 61.29 -1.85 9.13
N SER A 854 61.58 -3.08 9.59
CA SER A 854 60.57 -4.11 9.85
C SER A 854 59.74 -3.87 11.12
N PHE A 855 60.27 -3.14 12.12
CA PHE A 855 59.60 -2.94 13.41
C PHE A 855 59.40 -1.46 13.83
N PRO A 856 58.90 -0.56 12.96
CA PRO A 856 58.80 0.87 13.25
C PRO A 856 57.75 1.21 14.34
N GLN A 857 56.72 0.37 14.51
CA GLN A 857 55.62 0.58 15.46
C GLN A 857 55.88 -0.03 16.84
N ASN A 858 56.88 -0.90 16.99
CA ASN A 858 57.19 -1.57 18.26
C ASN A 858 58.42 -0.94 18.92
N PRO A 859 58.25 -0.01 19.89
CA PRO A 859 59.38 0.69 20.48
C PRO A 859 60.34 -0.24 21.21
N ASN A 860 59.84 -1.31 21.85
CA ASN A 860 60.68 -2.31 22.52
C ASN A 860 61.60 -3.02 21.52
N ALA A 861 61.05 -3.50 20.39
CA ALA A 861 61.84 -4.16 19.35
C ALA A 861 62.89 -3.21 18.74
N SER A 862 62.49 -1.97 18.41
CA SER A 862 63.39 -0.95 17.85
C SER A 862 64.55 -0.62 18.80
N THR A 863 64.29 -0.46 20.10
CA THR A 863 65.32 -0.26 21.14
C THR A 863 66.25 -1.47 21.29
N ILE A 864 65.73 -2.71 21.26
CA ILE A 864 66.54 -3.94 21.31
C ILE A 864 67.48 -4.01 20.10
N ILE A 865 66.94 -3.79 18.89
CA ILE A 865 67.71 -3.84 17.64
C ILE A 865 68.83 -2.80 17.66
N VAL A 866 68.55 -1.54 18.01
CA VAL A 866 69.59 -0.48 18.02
C VAL A 866 70.63 -0.69 19.12
N GLY A 867 70.23 -1.11 20.33
CA GLY A 867 71.17 -1.28 21.44
C GLY A 867 72.04 -2.53 21.32
N SER A 868 71.46 -3.67 20.92
CA SER A 868 72.22 -4.93 20.75
C SER A 868 73.35 -4.81 19.73
N VAL A 869 73.14 -4.03 18.68
CA VAL A 869 74.16 -3.66 17.68
C VAL A 869 75.36 -2.97 18.29
N ILE A 870 75.11 -1.90 19.07
CA ILE A 870 76.17 -1.08 19.64
C ILE A 870 76.98 -1.94 20.62
N PHE A 871 76.32 -2.84 21.36
CA PHE A 871 76.99 -3.84 22.20
C PHE A 871 77.83 -4.83 21.38
N VAL A 872 77.29 -5.45 20.34
CA VAL A 872 78.04 -6.40 19.49
C VAL A 872 79.21 -5.73 18.77
N PHE A 873 79.05 -4.48 18.31
CA PHE A 873 80.12 -3.70 17.68
C PHE A 873 81.24 -3.35 18.69
N ALA A 874 80.89 -2.81 19.85
CA ALA A 874 81.85 -2.47 20.90
C ALA A 874 82.58 -3.71 21.45
N LEU A 875 81.86 -4.81 21.69
CA LEU A 875 82.44 -6.09 22.13
C LEU A 875 83.34 -6.70 21.07
N SER A 876 82.91 -6.76 19.80
CA SER A 876 83.74 -7.32 18.71
C SER A 876 85.02 -6.52 18.49
N THR A 877 84.96 -5.18 18.58
CA THR A 877 86.15 -4.31 18.51
C THR A 877 87.09 -4.54 19.71
N SER A 878 86.54 -4.73 20.92
CA SER A 878 87.35 -4.95 22.12
C SER A 878 88.02 -6.33 22.12
N ILE A 879 87.27 -7.39 21.80
CA ILE A 879 87.79 -8.77 21.70
C ILE A 879 88.83 -8.88 20.57
N LEU A 880 88.64 -8.14 19.46
CA LEU A 880 89.60 -8.09 18.37
C LEU A 880 90.95 -7.52 18.86
N ASN A 881 90.94 -6.47 19.69
CA ASN A 881 92.18 -5.91 20.27
C ASN A 881 92.96 -6.92 21.13
N ASP A 882 92.29 -7.71 21.97
CA ASP A 882 92.96 -8.75 22.78
C ASP A 882 93.56 -9.85 21.88
N ALA A 883 92.82 -10.31 20.88
CA ALA A 883 93.30 -11.27 19.89
C ALA A 883 94.50 -10.72 19.08
N ILE A 884 94.56 -9.41 18.85
CA ILE A 884 95.69 -8.73 18.20
C ILE A 884 96.91 -8.72 19.11
N VAL A 885 96.78 -8.38 20.39
CA VAL A 885 97.90 -8.37 21.34
C VAL A 885 98.53 -9.76 21.48
N VAL A 886 97.72 -10.83 21.50
CA VAL A 886 98.21 -12.21 21.52
C VAL A 886 98.97 -12.58 20.24
N ASN A 887 98.44 -12.24 19.06
CA ASN A 887 99.14 -12.50 17.79
C ASN A 887 100.43 -11.66 17.66
N LEU A 888 100.41 -10.39 18.06
CA LEU A 888 101.59 -9.51 18.10
C LEU A 888 102.69 -10.09 18.98
N LYS A 889 102.35 -10.55 20.20
CA LYS A 889 103.31 -11.19 21.11
C LYS A 889 103.97 -12.40 20.46
N LYS A 890 103.19 -13.28 19.82
CA LYS A 890 103.73 -14.45 19.11
C LYS A 890 104.64 -14.06 17.94
N THR A 891 104.28 -13.07 17.13
CA THR A 891 105.12 -12.61 16.02
C THR A 891 106.39 -11.92 16.48
N ILE A 892 106.40 -11.25 17.64
CA ILE A 892 107.60 -10.69 18.25
C ILE A 892 108.49 -11.81 18.81
N GLU A 893 107.93 -12.80 19.50
CA GLU A 893 108.67 -13.99 19.95
C GLU A 893 109.29 -14.76 18.78
N GLU A 894 108.58 -14.91 17.67
CA GLU A 894 109.11 -15.50 16.42
C GLU A 894 110.27 -14.67 15.85
N GLN A 895 110.15 -13.34 15.82
CA GLN A 895 111.22 -12.45 15.34
C GLN A 895 112.44 -12.39 16.26
N GLU A 896 112.26 -12.42 17.58
CA GLU A 896 113.38 -12.47 18.54
C GLU A 896 114.13 -13.81 18.41
N ASN A 897 113.42 -14.92 18.19
CA ASN A 897 114.04 -16.22 17.91
C ASN A 897 114.77 -16.24 16.55
N GLU A 898 114.21 -15.64 15.48
CA GLU A 898 114.92 -15.50 14.21
C GLU A 898 116.13 -14.56 14.32
N LEU A 899 116.04 -13.46 15.07
CA LEU A 899 117.15 -12.54 15.33
C LEU A 899 118.26 -13.22 16.13
N GLN A 900 117.92 -14.02 17.15
CA GLN A 900 118.88 -14.76 17.94
C GLN A 900 119.56 -15.86 17.11
N ARG A 901 118.79 -16.62 16.33
CA ARG A 901 119.33 -17.59 15.36
C ARG A 901 120.26 -16.93 14.33
N ASN A 902 119.93 -15.72 13.87
CA ASN A 902 120.79 -14.98 12.95
C ASN A 902 122.06 -14.45 13.63
N LYS A 903 122.03 -14.07 14.91
CA LYS A 903 123.25 -13.81 15.69
C LYS A 903 124.12 -15.06 15.82
N ASP A 904 123.52 -16.21 16.11
CA ASP A 904 124.25 -17.47 16.25
C ASP A 904 124.89 -17.92 14.91
N ILE A 905 124.18 -17.74 13.79
CA ILE A 905 124.73 -17.97 12.44
C ILE A 905 125.86 -16.99 12.13
N LEU A 906 125.72 -15.70 12.45
CA LEU A 906 126.80 -14.71 12.26
C LEU A 906 128.01 -14.98 13.16
N LYS A 907 127.80 -15.52 14.36
CA LYS A 907 128.86 -15.97 15.28
C LYS A 907 129.56 -17.23 14.75
N PHE A 908 128.83 -18.14 14.09
CA PHE A 908 129.40 -19.32 13.42
C PHE A 908 130.29 -18.95 12.22
N TYR A 909 130.02 -17.84 11.52
CA TYR A 909 130.83 -17.37 10.39
C TYR A 909 132.04 -16.49 10.78
N SER A 910 132.34 -16.31 12.07
CA SER A 910 133.52 -15.58 12.58
C SER A 910 133.78 -14.18 11.97
N ILE A 911 132.72 -13.47 11.56
CA ILE A 911 132.77 -12.11 10.98
C ILE A 911 132.69 -11.01 12.06
N TYR A 912 132.41 -11.38 13.31
CA TYR A 912 132.73 -10.59 14.49
C TYR A 912 133.84 -11.30 15.27
N GLY A 913 134.79 -10.51 15.77
CA GLY A 913 135.99 -11.01 16.42
C GLY A 913 135.74 -11.80 17.71
N ASP A 914 136.77 -12.58 18.06
CA ASP A 914 137.03 -13.02 19.44
C ASP A 914 137.13 -11.79 20.38
N GLU A 915 136.88 -11.98 21.68
CA GLU A 915 136.92 -10.90 22.69
C GLU A 915 138.31 -10.23 22.82
N ASN A 916 139.35 -10.78 22.17
CA ASN A 916 140.71 -10.24 22.07
C ASN A 916 141.01 -9.46 20.75
N ASP A 917 139.99 -9.17 19.94
CA ASP A 917 139.99 -8.15 18.86
C ASP A 917 141.05 -8.31 17.73
N HIS A 918 141.56 -9.53 17.51
CA HIS A 918 142.47 -9.84 16.40
C HIS A 918 141.73 -10.27 15.12
N LEU A 919 141.82 -9.44 14.08
CA LEU A 919 141.28 -9.68 12.74
C LEU A 919 142.39 -10.07 11.75
N ASP A 920 142.49 -11.35 11.41
CA ASP A 920 143.46 -11.87 10.43
C ASP A 920 142.83 -12.02 9.04
N PHE A 921 143.07 -11.03 8.16
CA PHE A 921 142.52 -10.97 6.81
C PHE A 921 143.50 -11.52 5.76
N ALA A 922 143.56 -12.85 5.62
CA ALA A 922 144.45 -13.52 4.66
C ALA A 922 143.70 -14.53 3.74
N ASN A 923 143.45 -14.12 2.48
CA ASN A 923 142.89 -14.91 1.37
C ASN A 923 141.40 -15.34 1.56
N GLN A 924 140.49 -15.21 0.59
CA GLN A 924 140.62 -15.55 -0.84
C GLN A 924 139.63 -14.76 -1.72
N ASP A 925 140.08 -14.33 -2.91
CA ASP A 925 139.22 -13.92 -4.02
C ASP A 925 138.52 -15.16 -4.63
N ILE A 926 137.23 -15.35 -4.33
CA ILE A 926 136.44 -16.48 -4.85
C ILE A 926 135.06 -16.02 -5.37
N PHE A 927 134.88 -16.18 -6.68
CA PHE A 927 133.64 -16.09 -7.47
C PHE A 927 132.91 -14.75 -7.61
N SER A 928 133.44 -13.90 -8.50
CA SER A 928 132.73 -13.68 -9.78
C SER A 928 133.10 -14.83 -10.73
N PRO A 929 132.22 -15.38 -11.61
CA PRO A 929 131.74 -14.60 -12.77
C PRO A 929 130.40 -15.05 -13.44
N ASN A 930 130.13 -14.45 -14.62
CA ASN A 930 129.39 -14.97 -15.79
C ASN A 930 127.83 -14.93 -15.86
N SER A 931 127.37 -14.11 -16.82
CA SER A 931 126.13 -14.25 -17.60
C SER A 931 126.09 -15.55 -18.43
N PRO A 932 124.90 -16.04 -18.88
CA PRO A 932 124.31 -15.65 -20.18
C PRO A 932 122.81 -15.27 -20.07
N THR A 933 122.13 -14.48 -20.93
CA THR A 933 122.05 -14.32 -22.42
C THR A 933 120.88 -15.11 -23.06
N THR A 934 120.25 -14.54 -24.10
CA THR A 934 119.21 -15.08 -25.02
C THR A 934 117.80 -15.38 -24.40
N ALA A 935 116.65 -14.90 -24.92
CA ALA A 935 115.99 -14.98 -26.26
C ALA A 935 115.13 -16.27 -26.42
N VAL A 936 114.06 -16.41 -27.22
CA VAL A 936 113.36 -15.54 -28.21
C VAL A 936 111.91 -16.08 -28.45
N VAL A 937 111.17 -15.57 -29.46
CA VAL A 937 109.83 -16.03 -29.98
C VAL A 937 108.55 -15.66 -29.17
N ASP A 938 107.78 -14.69 -29.67
CA ASP A 938 106.45 -14.81 -30.36
C ASP A 938 105.60 -16.12 -30.25
N PRO A 939 104.32 -16.17 -30.73
CA PRO A 939 103.43 -15.08 -31.19
C PRO A 939 101.96 -15.15 -30.65
N ASN A 940 101.13 -14.20 -31.10
CA ASN A 940 99.66 -14.28 -31.39
C ASN A 940 98.74 -15.21 -30.57
N HIS A 941 97.64 -14.67 -30.01
CA HIS A 941 96.28 -14.83 -30.59
C HIS A 941 95.15 -14.02 -29.91
N PHE A 942 94.07 -13.76 -30.68
CA PHE A 942 92.70 -13.32 -30.30
C PHE A 942 92.54 -12.06 -29.40
N SER A 943 92.23 -10.85 -29.88
CA SER A 943 91.12 -10.41 -30.77
C SER A 943 89.70 -10.72 -30.23
N PRO A 944 88.67 -9.86 -30.44
CA PRO A 944 88.68 -8.40 -30.69
C PRO A 944 87.46 -7.64 -30.05
N THR A 945 87.18 -6.40 -30.53
CA THR A 945 85.86 -5.69 -30.57
C THR A 945 85.19 -5.31 -29.23
N SER A 946 84.92 -4.04 -28.90
CA SER A 946 83.90 -3.10 -29.46
C SER A 946 82.45 -3.45 -29.04
N SER A 947 81.40 -2.62 -29.07
CA SER A 947 81.19 -1.25 -29.59
C SER A 947 79.82 -0.71 -29.11
N SER A 948 79.74 0.62 -28.85
CA SER A 948 78.73 1.57 -29.36
C SER A 948 77.20 1.28 -29.31
N ILE A 949 76.36 2.14 -28.71
CA ILE A 949 75.58 3.25 -29.35
C ILE A 949 74.13 2.89 -29.76
N SER A 950 73.18 3.82 -29.50
CA SER A 950 71.83 3.95 -30.10
C SER A 950 70.78 2.85 -29.84
N SER A 951 69.50 2.99 -30.22
CA SER A 951 68.54 4.09 -29.97
C SER A 951 67.09 3.63 -30.27
N SER A 952 66.09 4.39 -29.80
CA SER A 952 64.77 4.66 -30.44
C SER A 952 63.94 3.55 -31.15
N SER A 953 62.74 3.32 -30.59
CA SER A 953 61.41 3.21 -31.28
C SER A 953 61.06 2.05 -32.23
N ASN A 954 59.94 1.36 -31.87
CA ASN A 954 58.75 1.00 -32.68
C ASN A 954 58.94 0.26 -34.03
N LEU A 955 58.20 -0.80 -34.41
CA LEU A 955 56.75 -1.06 -34.31
C LEU A 955 56.41 -2.45 -34.93
N SER A 956 55.29 -3.09 -34.55
CA SER A 956 54.47 -4.07 -35.36
C SER A 956 55.09 -5.42 -35.82
N SER A 957 54.33 -6.51 -36.06
CA SER A 957 52.90 -6.85 -35.85
C SER A 957 52.62 -8.37 -35.97
N SER A 958 51.46 -8.82 -35.48
CA SER A 958 50.77 -10.11 -35.76
C SER A 958 51.45 -11.41 -35.27
N ASN A 959 50.76 -12.53 -34.98
CA ASN A 959 49.34 -12.86 -34.76
C ASN A 959 49.28 -14.16 -33.92
N SER A 960 48.22 -14.61 -33.24
CA SER A 960 46.82 -14.15 -33.00
C SER A 960 46.47 -14.57 -31.54
N HIS A 961 45.42 -15.23 -31.01
CA HIS A 961 43.97 -15.56 -31.13
C HIS A 961 43.66 -16.27 -29.76
N ILE A 962 42.49 -16.45 -29.15
CA ILE A 962 41.05 -16.10 -29.27
C ILE A 962 40.48 -16.28 -27.83
N GLY A 963 39.42 -15.62 -27.34
CA GLY A 963 38.55 -14.58 -27.90
C GLY A 963 37.39 -14.26 -26.92
N GLN A 964 36.56 -13.27 -27.27
CA GLN A 964 35.27 -12.97 -26.62
C GLN A 964 34.24 -12.67 -27.72
N PHE A 965 32.96 -12.90 -27.46
CA PHE A 965 31.87 -12.68 -28.41
C PHE A 965 30.99 -11.49 -28.01
N SER A 966 30.48 -10.79 -29.01
CA SER A 966 29.51 -9.70 -28.92
C SER A 966 28.06 -10.23 -29.02
N ASP A 967 27.06 -9.33 -29.05
CA ASP A 967 26.44 -8.99 -30.34
C ASP A 967 25.57 -7.71 -30.29
N ASN A 968 25.35 -7.13 -31.46
CA ASN A 968 24.57 -5.92 -31.77
C ASN A 968 23.55 -6.23 -32.87
N ILE A 969 22.43 -5.47 -32.97
CA ILE A 969 21.56 -5.24 -34.17
C ILE A 969 20.27 -4.52 -33.72
N LEU A 970 19.54 -3.66 -34.47
CA LEU A 970 19.89 -2.71 -35.55
C LEU A 970 18.67 -1.77 -35.85
N PHE A 971 18.85 -0.45 -35.73
CA PHE A 971 18.10 0.69 -36.35
C PHE A 971 16.58 0.99 -36.16
N SER A 972 16.30 2.29 -36.41
CA SER A 972 15.05 3.01 -36.76
C SER A 972 13.96 3.36 -35.72
N ASP A 973 13.89 4.68 -35.46
CA ASP A 973 12.69 5.56 -35.54
C ASP A 973 11.82 5.96 -34.32
N VAL A 974 11.41 7.24 -34.40
CA VAL A 974 10.41 8.02 -33.63
C VAL A 974 10.72 8.45 -32.17
N HIS A 975 10.99 9.75 -32.06
CA HIS A 975 10.77 10.73 -30.97
C HIS A 975 10.08 10.34 -29.65
N GLY A 976 10.51 11.02 -28.58
CA GLY A 976 9.55 11.66 -27.65
C GLY A 976 9.88 11.62 -26.16
N ILE A 977 10.63 12.60 -25.64
CA ILE A 977 10.70 12.88 -24.19
C ILE A 977 9.53 13.81 -23.82
N PRO A 978 8.75 13.52 -22.77
CA PRO A 978 7.91 14.49 -22.09
C PRO A 978 8.51 14.89 -20.73
N ASP A 979 8.95 16.14 -20.60
CA ASP A 979 9.22 16.75 -19.29
C ASP A 979 7.92 16.98 -18.51
N PRO A 980 7.92 16.87 -17.17
CA PRO A 980 6.74 17.17 -16.34
C PRO A 980 6.57 18.69 -16.16
N GLN A 981 5.91 19.36 -17.12
CA GLN A 981 5.47 20.75 -16.95
C GLN A 981 4.21 20.89 -16.08
N GLN A 982 4.08 22.07 -15.48
CA GLN A 982 3.04 22.42 -14.51
C GLN A 982 1.68 22.68 -15.18
N GLN A 983 0.59 22.11 -14.65
CA GLN A 983 -0.77 22.57 -14.94
C GLN A 983 -1.66 22.53 -13.69
N GLN A 984 -1.91 23.70 -13.10
CA GLN A 984 -3.10 23.99 -12.30
C GLN A 984 -3.45 25.49 -12.43
N HIS A 985 -4.25 25.83 -13.44
CA HIS A 985 -5.13 27.00 -13.41
C HIS A 985 -6.14 26.92 -14.57
N GLU A 986 -7.27 26.28 -14.33
CA GLU A 986 -8.44 26.49 -15.17
C GLU A 986 -9.18 27.74 -14.67
N GLN A 987 -9.33 28.73 -15.55
CA GLN A 987 -10.22 29.87 -15.32
C GLN A 987 -11.61 29.50 -15.85
N GLY A 988 -12.55 29.25 -14.95
CA GLY A 988 -13.97 29.13 -15.32
C GLY A 988 -14.50 30.48 -15.78
N ASN A 989 -15.07 30.55 -16.98
CA ASN A 989 -15.62 31.79 -17.53
C ASN A 989 -16.76 32.34 -16.68
N GLN A 990 -16.68 33.64 -16.34
CA GLN A 990 -17.87 34.40 -15.96
C GLN A 990 -18.64 34.76 -17.24
N LEU A 991 -19.70 34.03 -17.53
CA LEU A 991 -20.75 34.47 -18.44
C LEU A 991 -21.91 35.01 -17.60
N ILE A 992 -22.17 36.30 -17.73
CA ILE A 992 -23.30 36.98 -17.07
C ILE A 992 -24.45 36.99 -18.07
N GLU A 993 -25.32 35.99 -17.98
CA GLU A 993 -26.66 36.06 -18.57
C GLU A 993 -27.64 36.51 -17.48
N SER A 994 -28.31 37.64 -17.73
CA SER A 994 -29.22 38.31 -16.80
C SER A 994 -30.66 38.09 -17.24
N ASP A 995 -31.23 36.94 -16.87
CA ASP A 995 -32.65 36.66 -17.07
C ASP A 995 -33.49 37.20 -15.91
N ASP A 996 -34.03 38.40 -16.10
CA ASP A 996 -35.16 38.91 -15.32
C ASP A 996 -36.39 38.03 -15.58
N SER A 997 -36.79 37.23 -14.58
CA SER A 997 -38.07 36.53 -14.58
C SER A 997 -38.81 36.73 -13.25
N THR A 998 -39.54 37.84 -13.18
CA THR A 998 -40.44 38.17 -12.06
C THR A 998 -41.57 37.15 -11.97
N SER A 999 -41.42 36.15 -11.09
CA SER A 999 -42.49 35.25 -10.69
C SER A 999 -43.47 35.95 -9.74
N SER A 1000 -44.77 35.75 -9.96
CA SER A 1000 -45.84 36.52 -9.32
C SER A 1000 -46.12 36.09 -7.87
N SER A 1001 -46.50 37.07 -7.04
CA SER A 1001 -46.72 36.91 -5.61
C SER A 1001 -48.13 36.41 -5.26
N GLU A 1002 -48.55 35.25 -5.78
CA GLU A 1002 -49.92 34.72 -5.57
C GLU A 1002 -50.00 33.48 -4.65
N ASP A 1003 -48.91 32.72 -4.45
CA ASP A 1003 -48.93 31.49 -3.62
C ASP A 1003 -49.05 31.71 -2.10
N LEU A 1004 -49.04 32.95 -1.61
CA LEU A 1004 -49.05 33.24 -0.17
C LEU A 1004 -50.43 33.05 0.49
N GLU A 1005 -51.53 33.12 -0.28
CA GLU A 1005 -52.89 33.04 0.27
C GLU A 1005 -53.37 31.59 0.51
N PHE A 1006 -52.76 30.60 -0.15
CA PHE A 1006 -53.13 29.19 -0.01
C PHE A 1006 -52.59 28.55 1.29
N ALA A 1007 -51.48 29.07 1.82
CA ALA A 1007 -50.85 28.56 3.04
C ALA A 1007 -51.71 28.82 4.31
N LEU A 1008 -52.43 29.93 4.35
CA LEU A 1008 -53.18 30.36 5.55
C LEU A 1008 -54.44 29.50 5.79
N ASN A 1009 -55.07 29.01 4.73
CA ASN A 1009 -56.33 28.25 4.80
C ASN A 1009 -56.17 26.79 5.29
N GLN A 1010 -54.96 26.20 5.25
CA GLN A 1010 -54.76 24.82 5.74
C GLN A 1010 -54.78 24.74 7.29
N HIS A 1011 -54.43 25.81 8.00
CA HIS A 1011 -54.29 25.79 9.45
C HIS A 1011 -55.65 25.68 10.19
N LEU A 1012 -56.75 26.09 9.55
CA LEU A 1012 -58.10 26.03 10.11
C LEU A 1012 -58.73 24.63 10.05
N PHE A 1013 -58.29 23.74 9.14
CA PHE A 1013 -58.91 22.43 8.97
C PHE A 1013 -58.45 21.38 10.01
N GLN A 1014 -57.28 21.56 10.61
CA GLN A 1014 -56.74 20.60 11.60
C GLN A 1014 -57.30 20.76 13.02
N GLN A 1015 -57.92 21.89 13.37
CA GLN A 1015 -58.42 22.12 14.74
C GLN A 1015 -59.77 21.43 15.06
N ASN A 1016 -60.53 21.00 14.04
CA ASN A 1016 -61.86 20.41 14.22
C ASN A 1016 -61.90 18.88 14.39
N LEU A 1017 -60.74 18.21 14.58
CA LEU A 1017 -60.63 16.74 14.71
C LEU A 1017 -60.24 16.25 16.12
N GLN A 1018 -60.34 17.09 17.15
CA GLN A 1018 -60.08 16.70 18.54
C GLN A 1018 -61.15 17.21 19.54
N GLN A 1019 -62.33 16.58 19.55
CA GLN A 1019 -63.24 16.67 20.72
C GLN A 1019 -63.94 15.32 21.00
N ASN A 1020 -63.52 14.67 22.10
CA ASN A 1020 -64.18 13.53 22.78
C ASN A 1020 -64.33 12.22 21.97
N PRO A 1021 -64.31 11.02 22.61
CA PRO A 1021 -65.12 10.72 23.80
C PRO A 1021 -64.36 10.17 25.03
N GLN A 1022 -64.96 10.37 26.21
CA GLN A 1022 -64.72 9.56 27.41
C GLN A 1022 -65.72 8.39 27.50
N HIS A 1023 -65.36 7.35 28.28
CA HIS A 1023 -66.07 6.07 28.48
C HIS A 1023 -66.13 5.18 27.20
N GLN A 1024 -65.87 3.87 27.26
CA GLN A 1024 -66.08 2.93 28.37
C GLN A 1024 -65.19 1.63 28.24
N GLN A 1025 -65.04 0.91 29.37
CA GLN A 1025 -64.69 -0.53 29.51
C GLN A 1025 -63.25 -1.03 29.19
N GLN A 1026 -62.88 -2.13 29.87
CA GLN A 1026 -61.58 -2.82 29.83
C GLN A 1026 -61.70 -4.16 29.07
N PRO A 1027 -60.64 -4.62 28.39
CA PRO A 1027 -60.42 -6.03 28.07
C PRO A 1027 -59.39 -6.69 29.01
N ASN A 1028 -59.38 -8.03 29.09
CA ASN A 1028 -58.46 -8.81 29.93
C ASN A 1028 -57.15 -9.19 29.22
N ASN A 1029 -56.03 -9.06 29.92
CA ASN A 1029 -54.71 -9.52 29.45
C ASN A 1029 -54.56 -11.05 29.57
N GLN A 1030 -55.24 -11.84 28.73
CA GLN A 1030 -55.06 -13.31 28.69
C GLN A 1030 -55.00 -13.95 27.29
N GLU A 1031 -55.35 -13.26 26.20
CA GLU A 1031 -55.30 -13.87 24.84
C GLU A 1031 -53.96 -13.67 24.10
N GLU A 1032 -53.14 -12.70 24.49
CA GLU A 1032 -51.93 -12.32 23.74
C GLU A 1032 -50.81 -13.38 23.84
N ASP A 1033 -50.58 -13.94 25.03
CA ASP A 1033 -49.62 -15.06 25.26
C ASP A 1033 -49.99 -16.34 24.48
N ALA A 1034 -51.29 -16.59 24.30
CA ALA A 1034 -51.79 -17.72 23.53
C ALA A 1034 -51.42 -17.59 22.05
N PHE A 1035 -51.53 -16.38 21.48
CA PHE A 1035 -51.17 -16.11 20.09
C PHE A 1035 -49.66 -16.28 19.84
N VAL A 1036 -48.82 -15.70 20.72
CA VAL A 1036 -47.35 -15.80 20.62
C VAL A 1036 -46.88 -17.25 20.76
N THR A 1037 -47.48 -18.02 21.67
CA THR A 1037 -47.13 -19.44 21.88
C THR A 1037 -47.57 -20.32 20.71
N ASN A 1038 -48.73 -20.06 20.10
CA ASN A 1038 -49.22 -20.78 18.92
C ASN A 1038 -48.31 -20.53 17.69
N LEU A 1039 -47.87 -19.29 17.49
CA LEU A 1039 -46.84 -18.95 16.50
C LEU A 1039 -45.53 -19.71 16.74
N ARG A 1040 -45.00 -19.70 17.97
CA ARG A 1040 -43.75 -20.38 18.33
C ARG A 1040 -43.80 -21.88 18.05
N ASN A 1041 -44.94 -22.52 18.33
CA ASN A 1041 -45.16 -23.94 18.06
C ASN A 1041 -45.25 -24.26 16.56
N ARG A 1042 -45.97 -23.44 15.77
CA ARG A 1042 -46.05 -23.59 14.30
C ARG A 1042 -44.68 -23.47 13.61
N PHE A 1043 -43.79 -22.62 14.12
CA PHE A 1043 -42.42 -22.52 13.60
C PHE A 1043 -41.57 -23.76 13.94
N LYS A 1044 -41.72 -24.35 15.13
CA LYS A 1044 -41.03 -25.59 15.49
C LYS A 1044 -41.46 -26.75 14.59
N GLU A 1045 -42.77 -26.95 14.41
CA GLU A 1045 -43.31 -28.02 13.57
C GLU A 1045 -42.84 -27.92 12.09
N ARG A 1046 -42.72 -26.70 11.55
CA ARG A 1046 -42.19 -26.45 10.20
C ARG A 1046 -40.68 -26.69 10.07
N ARG A 1047 -39.92 -26.57 11.16
CA ARG A 1047 -38.47 -26.87 11.19
C ARG A 1047 -38.25 -28.37 11.16
N ASP A 1048 -38.95 -29.11 12.01
CA ASP A 1048 -38.79 -30.56 12.17
C ASP A 1048 -39.25 -31.31 10.89
N LYS A 1049 -40.36 -30.87 10.26
CA LYS A 1049 -40.84 -31.37 8.96
C LYS A 1049 -39.93 -31.09 7.75
N ARG A 1050 -38.89 -30.23 7.89
CA ARG A 1050 -37.87 -30.01 6.84
C ARG A 1050 -36.61 -30.85 7.04
N LEU A 1051 -36.29 -31.23 8.27
CA LEU A 1051 -35.12 -32.08 8.57
C LEU A 1051 -35.38 -33.57 8.24
N SER A 1052 -36.62 -34.03 8.31
CA SER A 1052 -36.97 -35.44 8.09
C SER A 1052 -37.12 -35.89 6.63
N LYS A 1053 -36.51 -35.20 5.65
CA LYS A 1053 -36.79 -35.45 4.22
C LYS A 1053 -35.62 -35.30 3.24
N SER A 1054 -34.37 -35.40 3.70
CA SER A 1054 -33.18 -35.24 2.85
C SER A 1054 -32.06 -36.24 3.16
N GLU A 1055 -32.37 -37.54 3.27
CA GLU A 1055 -31.34 -38.57 3.53
C GLU A 1055 -31.68 -39.97 2.97
N SER A 1056 -31.58 -40.16 1.63
CA SER A 1056 -31.72 -41.50 1.01
C SER A 1056 -31.13 -41.62 -0.41
N SER A 1057 -29.80 -41.66 -0.55
CA SER A 1057 -29.15 -42.15 -1.80
C SER A 1057 -27.68 -42.60 -1.60
N SER A 1058 -27.54 -43.87 -1.16
CA SER A 1058 -26.53 -44.90 -1.49
C SER A 1058 -25.08 -44.58 -1.97
N PRO A 1059 -24.08 -45.44 -1.63
CA PRO A 1059 -22.65 -45.09 -1.68
C PRO A 1059 -21.85 -45.65 -2.89
N ILE A 1060 -20.62 -45.14 -3.07
CA ILE A 1060 -19.55 -45.76 -3.89
C ILE A 1060 -18.25 -45.91 -3.04
N ARG A 1061 -17.45 -46.95 -3.33
CA ARG A 1061 -16.33 -47.45 -2.51
C ARG A 1061 -14.95 -47.22 -3.17
N HIS A 1062 -13.96 -46.82 -2.33
CA HIS A 1062 -12.50 -47.08 -2.51
C HIS A 1062 -11.82 -46.46 -3.76
N ARG A 1063 -10.49 -46.27 -3.89
CA ARG A 1063 -9.23 -46.59 -3.14
C ARG A 1063 -8.10 -45.67 -3.72
N PRO A 1064 -6.82 -45.74 -3.30
CA PRO A 1064 -6.20 -45.46 -2.00
C PRO A 1064 -5.24 -44.23 -2.02
N SER A 1065 -4.59 -43.95 -0.89
CA SER A 1065 -3.42 -43.04 -0.78
C SER A 1065 -2.14 -43.63 -1.43
N PRO A 1066 -1.14 -42.78 -1.73
CA PRO A 1066 0.18 -43.04 -1.14
C PRO A 1066 0.86 -41.84 -0.44
N ASN A 1067 1.80 -42.20 0.45
CA ASN A 1067 2.78 -41.39 1.21
C ASN A 1067 3.49 -40.29 0.37
N ASN A 1068 4.05 -39.20 0.94
CA ASN A 1068 5.17 -39.24 1.90
C ASN A 1068 5.54 -37.88 2.57
N LYS A 1069 6.07 -37.99 3.80
CA LYS A 1069 7.18 -37.24 4.44
C LYS A 1069 7.30 -35.70 4.37
N LYS A 1070 7.32 -35.12 5.58
CA LYS A 1070 8.33 -34.19 6.14
C LYS A 1070 9.00 -33.15 5.22
N SER A 1071 8.71 -31.88 5.51
CA SER A 1071 9.71 -30.96 6.10
C SER A 1071 9.03 -30.14 7.19
#